data_AF-A0A0D2KDV5-F1
#
_entry.id   AF-A0A0D2KDV5-F1
#
_cell.length_a   1.000
_cell.length_b   1.000
_cell.length_c   1.000
_cell.angle_alpha   90.00
_cell.angle_beta   90.00
_cell.angle_gamma   90.00
#
_symmetry.space_group_name_H-M   'P 1'
#
loop_
_entity.id
_entity.type
_entity.pdbx_description
1 polymer ?
#
loop_
_entity_poly.entity_id
_entity_poly.type
_entity_poly.pdbx_seq_one_letter_code
_entity_poly.pdbx_strand_id
1 'polypeptide(L)'
;MSPDVRLHVSWLSRMVLLFSCLSHAFYIPGVSIRSYRDEENVPLLVNKVYSDKSQLQYAYFDLPFVCPPTGNRHHGSSFASGHSVPLNLGEVLRGDRIKTSDLEINMGQDIDCQYLCDRVVGRKELEWAQQLIEEEYVTEWILDNLPGATSFVTVDRTRKYYASGFKMGYKDFDMATGKEMYYVYNHHTLVVRWRPAPGRAGENGGKVIVGFEVYPKSIQAGHRNETGCPLDVSGEQEPLPLYIPGNHTNLMEQYADSSYIPESPIDMEDGATMTIPYTYSVYFFEEGAVEWSNRWDLYFNDQAESSFTHWLAIVNSLIISGILGAICIVIWGRTMQGDVKGRGDGILEEARLKIGKREKKKSSSGLLEKISDTGPDDDLSSDDEPLEEITGWKLLHGEVFRPPPYGGLLAPLIGSGIQLVFVIVGLLGLSCAGILNPSWRGGFWSVGAGLFVFAGGFSGYFSARVYKTFGGQNWRKNTMMTALLFPGLLFTLVFVLNLFCWAQASSTALPFSTLLWLACLWLLIQLPLVHLGSYWGFYRSSSWEHPTKTNAIPRQIPAQAWYMKQQVTLALGAGLVAFAVLFIELIFVFKSLYLDKSSYYYVFGFLSIISALLSITIAETVIIATYIQLCAENYHWWWQSFFVGGASGFWIFVYSVWYYATRLHIDGFVSSLLFFSYSALACAVYSLATGTIGFLTAYMFVRRIYGSVKVD
;
A
#
# COMPACT_ATOMS: atom_id res chain seq x y z
N MET A 1 -21.79 1.05 42.62
CA MET A 1 -20.99 1.89 41.68
C MET A 1 -20.46 3.08 42.46
N SER A 2 -19.14 3.19 42.60
CA SER A 2 -18.45 4.13 43.49
C SER A 2 -18.42 5.58 42.95
N PRO A 3 -18.34 6.59 43.84
CA PRO A 3 -18.35 8.01 43.47
C PRO A 3 -17.13 8.47 42.66
N ASP A 4 -16.01 7.73 42.70
CA ASP A 4 -14.76 8.10 42.00
C ASP A 4 -14.86 8.05 40.47
N VAL A 5 -15.77 7.25 39.92
CA VAL A 5 -15.95 7.13 38.45
C VAL A 5 -16.65 8.37 37.87
N ARG A 6 -17.48 9.07 38.65
CA ARG A 6 -18.20 10.27 38.16
C ARG A 6 -17.27 11.47 37.98
N LEU A 7 -16.21 11.57 38.77
CA LEU A 7 -15.28 12.70 38.70
C LEU A 7 -14.42 12.66 37.42
N HIS A 8 -13.96 11.48 37.01
CA HIS A 8 -13.16 11.31 35.79
C HIS A 8 -13.98 11.54 34.50
N VAL A 9 -15.25 11.14 34.46
CA VAL A 9 -16.13 11.37 33.30
C VAL A 9 -16.46 12.86 33.12
N SER A 10 -16.64 13.60 34.23
CA SER A 10 -16.87 15.05 34.23
C SER A 10 -15.64 15.84 33.75
N TRP A 11 -14.43 15.41 34.13
CA TRP A 11 -13.20 16.08 33.70
C TRP A 11 -12.89 15.83 32.22
N LEU A 12 -13.11 14.61 31.74
CA LEU A 12 -13.01 14.26 30.31
C LEU A 12 -14.04 15.02 29.47
N SER A 13 -15.30 15.14 29.92
CA SER A 13 -16.31 15.88 29.16
C SER A 13 -16.01 17.38 29.11
N ARG A 14 -15.47 17.96 30.19
CA ARG A 14 -15.03 19.37 30.22
C ARG A 14 -13.80 19.62 29.36
N MET A 15 -12.85 18.68 29.30
CA MET A 15 -11.70 18.74 28.38
C MET A 15 -12.15 18.65 26.91
N VAL A 16 -13.09 17.75 26.59
CA VAL A 16 -13.67 17.64 25.24
C VAL A 16 -14.44 18.91 24.85
N LEU A 17 -15.18 19.52 25.79
CA LEU A 17 -15.88 20.79 25.56
C LEU A 17 -14.92 21.99 25.41
N LEU A 18 -13.82 22.03 26.15
CA LEU A 18 -12.76 23.04 26.01
C LEU A 18 -12.03 22.92 24.66
N PHE A 19 -11.80 21.70 24.16
CA PHE A 19 -11.25 21.47 22.82
C PHE A 19 -12.23 21.87 21.71
N SER A 20 -13.55 21.71 21.91
CA SER A 20 -14.54 22.12 20.90
C SER A 20 -14.74 23.64 20.76
N CYS A 21 -14.33 24.45 21.75
CA CYS A 21 -14.38 25.92 21.62
C CYS A 21 -13.17 26.51 20.86
N LEU A 22 -12.09 25.75 20.67
CA LEU A 22 -10.89 26.16 19.92
C LEU A 22 -10.93 25.77 18.43
N SER A 23 -12.02 25.16 17.96
CA SER A 23 -12.16 24.85 16.53
C SER A 23 -12.50 26.13 15.76
N HIS A 24 -11.48 26.87 15.34
CA HIS A 24 -11.58 27.56 14.07
C HIS A 24 -11.95 26.53 13.01
N ALA A 25 -12.95 26.83 12.17
CA ALA A 25 -13.44 25.94 11.12
C ALA A 25 -12.25 25.43 10.31
N PHE A 26 -11.87 24.17 10.56
CA PHE A 26 -10.72 23.56 9.92
C PHE A 26 -11.14 23.24 8.48
N TYR A 27 -10.54 23.93 7.50
CA TYR A 27 -10.72 23.61 6.10
C TYR A 27 -10.14 22.21 5.84
N ILE A 28 -11.01 21.24 5.60
CA ILE A 28 -10.61 19.93 5.08
C ILE A 28 -10.71 20.02 3.56
N PRO A 29 -9.58 19.98 2.82
CA PRO A 29 -9.59 19.93 1.36
C PRO A 29 -10.53 18.84 0.87
N GLY A 30 -11.46 19.19 -0.03
CA GLY A 30 -12.44 18.26 -0.60
C GLY A 30 -13.79 18.17 0.10
N VAL A 31 -13.90 18.62 1.36
CA VAL A 31 -15.19 18.62 2.09
C VAL A 31 -15.85 20.00 2.07
N SER A 32 -15.05 21.07 1.94
CA SER A 32 -15.54 22.45 1.96
C SER A 32 -15.34 23.14 0.62
N ILE A 33 -16.43 23.77 0.13
CA ILE A 33 -16.49 24.45 -1.16
C ILE A 33 -15.77 25.80 -1.04
N ARG A 34 -14.79 26.02 -1.91
CA ARG A 34 -14.17 27.35 -2.09
C ARG A 34 -14.80 28.00 -3.32
N SER A 35 -15.45 29.13 -3.12
CA SER A 35 -16.01 29.96 -4.19
C SER A 35 -15.10 31.16 -4.46
N TYR A 36 -14.92 31.50 -5.72
CA TYR A 36 -14.14 32.64 -6.20
C TYR A 36 -15.07 33.70 -6.78
N ARG A 37 -14.72 34.97 -6.63
CA ARG A 37 -15.39 36.10 -7.31
C ARG A 37 -14.70 36.42 -8.63
N ASP A 38 -15.35 37.20 -9.48
CA ASP A 38 -14.72 37.74 -10.68
C ASP A 38 -13.48 38.56 -10.33
N GLU A 39 -12.44 38.43 -11.15
CA GLU A 39 -11.11 39.05 -10.98
C GLU A 39 -10.34 38.61 -9.71
N GLU A 40 -10.86 37.64 -8.95
CA GLU A 40 -10.13 37.06 -7.83
C GLU A 40 -9.02 36.13 -8.36
N ASN A 41 -7.80 36.30 -7.85
CA ASN A 41 -6.67 35.46 -8.25
C ASN A 41 -6.81 34.03 -7.70
N VAL A 42 -6.70 33.05 -8.59
CA VAL A 42 -6.67 31.63 -8.28
C VAL A 42 -5.21 31.19 -8.33
N PRO A 43 -4.55 30.94 -7.17
CA PRO A 43 -3.14 30.62 -7.16
C PRO A 43 -2.87 29.27 -7.83
N LEU A 44 -2.04 29.28 -8.87
CA LEU A 44 -1.51 28.08 -9.46
C LEU A 44 -0.32 27.58 -8.62
N LEU A 45 -0.39 26.32 -8.23
CA LEU A 45 0.65 25.65 -7.45
C LEU A 45 1.37 24.64 -8.33
N VAL A 46 2.68 24.56 -8.16
CA VAL A 46 3.55 23.70 -8.95
C VAL A 46 4.30 22.77 -8.02
N ASN A 47 4.33 21.48 -8.35
CA ASN A 47 4.86 20.45 -7.47
C ASN A 47 6.18 19.83 -7.96
N LYS A 48 6.08 18.79 -8.78
CA LYS A 48 7.21 17.95 -9.19
C LYS A 48 7.00 17.40 -10.58
N VAL A 49 8.07 16.86 -11.13
CA VAL A 49 8.07 16.07 -12.35
C VAL A 49 8.34 14.61 -12.01
N TYR A 50 7.64 13.71 -12.70
CA TYR A 50 7.78 12.26 -12.55
C TYR A 50 7.70 11.59 -13.92
N SER A 51 8.24 10.38 -14.03
CA SER A 51 8.23 9.60 -15.27
C SER A 51 7.73 8.18 -14.97
N ASP A 52 7.16 7.50 -15.95
CA ASP A 52 6.82 6.07 -15.82
C ASP A 52 8.04 5.16 -16.04
N LYS A 53 9.08 5.66 -16.74
CA LYS A 53 10.36 4.97 -16.98
C LYS A 53 11.36 5.11 -15.83
N SER A 54 11.17 6.04 -14.91
CA SER A 54 12.10 6.27 -13.78
C SER A 54 11.36 6.40 -12.45
N GLN A 55 11.91 5.84 -11.36
CA GLN A 55 11.34 6.02 -10.02
C GLN A 55 11.79 7.33 -9.37
N LEU A 56 12.75 8.03 -9.96
CA LEU A 56 13.24 9.32 -9.49
C LEU A 56 12.31 10.45 -9.92
N GLN A 57 12.03 11.34 -8.98
CA GLN A 57 11.20 12.52 -9.20
C GLN A 57 12.06 13.75 -8.94
N TYR A 58 11.76 14.87 -9.59
CA TYR A 58 12.49 16.12 -9.39
C TYR A 58 11.51 17.25 -9.09
N ALA A 59 11.91 18.23 -8.28
CA ALA A 59 11.07 19.40 -8.06
C ALA A 59 11.10 20.25 -9.33
N TYR A 60 9.94 20.77 -9.75
CA TYR A 60 9.83 21.48 -11.03
C TYR A 60 10.77 22.70 -11.12
N PHE A 61 10.86 23.48 -10.04
CA PHE A 61 11.71 24.67 -9.98
C PHE A 61 13.21 24.39 -9.78
N ASP A 62 13.59 23.13 -9.53
CA ASP A 62 15.00 22.75 -9.42
C ASP A 62 15.58 22.37 -10.81
N LEU A 63 14.72 22.30 -11.85
CA LEU A 63 15.12 22.03 -13.22
C LEU A 63 15.75 23.29 -13.86
N PRO A 64 16.92 23.17 -14.51
CA PRO A 64 17.70 24.33 -14.94
C PRO A 64 17.15 25.01 -16.19
N PHE A 65 16.29 24.37 -16.98
CA PHE A 65 15.68 24.92 -18.19
C PHE A 65 14.30 25.55 -17.97
N VAL A 66 13.79 25.50 -16.73
CA VAL A 66 12.48 26.06 -16.35
C VAL A 66 12.65 27.48 -15.80
N CYS A 67 11.60 28.31 -15.91
CA CYS A 67 11.56 29.63 -15.29
C CYS A 67 11.69 29.57 -13.76
N PRO A 68 12.71 30.20 -13.15
CA PRO A 68 12.80 30.32 -11.71
C PRO A 68 11.73 31.30 -11.19
N PRO A 69 11.22 31.10 -9.96
CA PRO A 69 10.22 32.00 -9.39
C PRO A 69 10.80 33.41 -9.16
N THR A 70 10.07 34.45 -9.55
CA THR A 70 10.55 35.85 -9.42
C THR A 70 10.55 36.38 -7.99
N GLY A 71 9.78 35.77 -7.08
CA GLY A 71 9.59 36.24 -5.71
C GLY A 71 8.63 37.43 -5.57
N ASN A 72 7.95 37.80 -6.65
CA ASN A 72 7.00 38.90 -6.65
C ASN A 72 5.67 38.49 -6.01
N ARG A 73 4.96 39.47 -5.42
CA ARG A 73 3.60 39.27 -4.91
C ARG A 73 2.61 39.73 -5.95
N HIS A 74 1.75 38.81 -6.37
CA HIS A 74 0.65 39.12 -7.30
C HIS A 74 -0.51 39.80 -6.57
N HIS A 75 -1.25 40.63 -7.29
CA HIS A 75 -2.40 41.34 -6.74
C HIS A 75 -3.47 40.33 -6.26
N GLY A 76 -3.93 40.45 -5.01
CA GLY A 76 -4.90 39.51 -4.42
C GLY A 76 -4.33 38.15 -3.99
N SER A 77 -3.04 37.87 -4.20
CA SER A 77 -2.39 36.66 -3.69
C SER A 77 -1.89 36.83 -2.25
N SER A 78 -2.15 35.84 -1.39
CA SER A 78 -1.64 35.85 0.00
C SER A 78 -0.14 35.57 0.10
N PHE A 79 0.46 34.98 -0.94
CA PHE A 79 1.84 34.50 -0.94
C PHE A 79 2.56 34.97 -2.20
N ALA A 80 3.84 35.33 -2.04
CA ALA A 80 4.72 35.61 -3.17
C ALA A 80 4.99 34.34 -4.00
N SER A 81 5.39 34.50 -5.25
CA SER A 81 5.84 33.37 -6.07
C SER A 81 7.09 32.71 -5.48
N GLY A 82 7.21 31.39 -5.66
CA GLY A 82 8.29 30.58 -5.09
C GLY A 82 8.15 30.25 -3.60
N HIS A 83 7.12 30.77 -2.91
CA HIS A 83 6.87 30.44 -1.51
C HIS A 83 6.43 28.98 -1.38
N SER A 84 7.07 28.22 -0.49
CA SER A 84 6.71 26.83 -0.21
C SER A 84 5.41 26.77 0.59
N VAL A 85 4.44 25.96 0.14
CA VAL A 85 3.22 25.71 0.91
C VAL A 85 3.57 24.78 2.09
N PRO A 86 3.04 25.02 3.31
CA PRO A 86 3.26 24.11 4.42
C PRO A 86 2.63 22.74 4.11
N LEU A 87 3.48 21.71 4.06
CA LEU A 87 3.08 20.34 3.71
C LEU A 87 2.77 19.52 4.95
N ASN A 88 1.80 18.62 4.83
CA ASN A 88 1.57 17.58 5.83
C ASN A 88 2.59 16.44 5.70
N LEU A 89 2.71 15.58 6.72
CA LEU A 89 3.68 14.49 6.75
C LEU A 89 3.60 13.60 5.50
N GLY A 90 2.39 13.27 5.07
CA GLY A 90 2.16 12.39 3.94
C GLY A 90 2.48 13.00 2.59
N GLU A 91 2.29 14.32 2.41
CA GLU A 91 2.78 15.04 1.24
C GLU A 91 4.31 15.00 1.18
N VAL A 92 4.97 15.19 2.32
CA VAL A 92 6.44 15.08 2.38
C VAL A 92 6.92 13.65 2.13
N LEU A 93 6.24 12.64 2.68
CA LEU A 93 6.56 11.22 2.41
C LEU A 93 6.31 10.82 0.95
N ARG A 94 5.37 11.47 0.27
CA ARG A 94 5.12 11.32 -1.18
C ARG A 94 6.19 12.03 -2.03
N GLY A 95 7.07 12.82 -1.43
CA GLY A 95 8.08 13.61 -2.14
C GLY A 95 7.53 14.87 -2.79
N ASP A 96 6.43 15.42 -2.27
CA ASP A 96 5.84 16.65 -2.80
C ASP A 96 6.66 17.89 -2.40
N ARG A 97 6.81 18.82 -3.35
CA ARG A 97 7.59 20.06 -3.27
C ARG A 97 6.78 21.23 -3.83
N ILE A 98 5.62 21.46 -3.22
CA ILE A 98 4.62 22.43 -3.71
C ILE A 98 5.09 23.87 -3.44
N LYS A 99 5.22 24.66 -4.51
CA LYS A 99 5.53 26.09 -4.49
C LYS A 99 4.51 26.86 -5.34
N THR A 100 4.28 28.12 -5.00
CA THR A 100 3.46 29.05 -5.81
C THR A 100 4.20 29.44 -7.10
N SER A 101 3.50 29.46 -8.24
CA SER A 101 4.08 29.93 -9.51
C SER A 101 3.94 31.44 -9.71
N ASP A 102 4.62 31.97 -10.72
CA ASP A 102 4.44 33.35 -11.22
C ASP A 102 3.25 33.51 -12.18
N LEU A 103 2.51 32.43 -12.45
CA LEU A 103 1.39 32.41 -13.40
C LEU A 103 0.16 33.06 -12.74
N GLU A 104 -0.25 34.21 -13.25
CA GLU A 104 -1.45 34.92 -12.79
C GLU A 104 -2.69 34.37 -13.49
N ILE A 105 -3.66 33.90 -12.70
CA ILE A 105 -4.94 33.37 -13.18
C ILE A 105 -6.05 34.09 -12.42
N ASN A 106 -6.62 35.11 -13.04
CA ASN A 106 -7.73 35.86 -12.47
C ASN A 106 -9.06 35.27 -12.94
N MET A 107 -9.94 34.95 -12.00
CA MET A 107 -11.19 34.27 -12.29
C MET A 107 -12.05 35.07 -13.29
N GLY A 108 -12.36 34.46 -14.44
CA GLY A 108 -13.22 35.07 -15.47
C GLY A 108 -12.51 36.00 -16.46
N GLN A 109 -11.17 36.10 -16.41
CA GLN A 109 -10.38 36.90 -17.33
C GLN A 109 -9.63 35.99 -18.31
N ASP A 110 -10.03 36.00 -19.58
CA ASP A 110 -9.34 35.28 -20.65
C ASP A 110 -8.10 36.06 -21.09
N ILE A 111 -6.99 35.34 -21.26
CA ILE A 111 -5.69 35.88 -21.63
C ILE A 111 -5.15 35.06 -22.81
N ASP A 112 -5.10 35.67 -23.99
CA ASP A 112 -4.65 34.99 -25.20
C ASP A 112 -3.15 34.69 -25.19
N CYS A 113 -2.33 35.59 -24.65
CA CYS A 113 -0.92 35.33 -24.41
C CYS A 113 -0.37 36.28 -23.34
N GLN A 114 0.37 35.70 -22.40
CA GLN A 114 1.18 36.41 -21.43
C GLN A 114 2.61 35.86 -21.43
N TYR A 115 3.58 36.77 -21.41
CA TYR A 115 4.99 36.45 -21.25
C TYR A 115 5.30 36.07 -19.80
N LEU A 116 6.09 35.01 -19.61
CA LEU A 116 6.51 34.52 -18.30
C LEU A 116 7.98 34.86 -18.04
N CYS A 117 8.91 34.28 -18.81
CA CYS A 117 10.34 34.54 -18.69
C CYS A 117 11.12 34.03 -19.91
N ASP A 118 12.34 34.54 -20.10
CA ASP A 118 13.33 33.98 -21.01
C ASP A 118 14.40 33.22 -20.23
N ARG A 119 14.54 31.92 -20.52
CA ARG A 119 15.51 31.07 -19.85
C ARG A 119 16.71 30.81 -20.74
N VAL A 120 17.89 31.26 -20.32
CA VAL A 120 19.15 30.97 -21.00
C VAL A 120 19.67 29.62 -20.48
N VAL A 121 19.93 28.68 -21.39
CA VAL A 121 20.42 27.33 -21.10
C VAL A 121 21.73 27.03 -21.82
N GLY A 122 22.65 26.36 -21.13
CA GLY A 122 23.90 25.85 -21.71
C GLY A 122 23.77 24.43 -22.25
N ARG A 123 24.83 23.89 -22.88
CA ARG A 123 24.83 22.52 -23.44
C ARG A 123 24.53 21.42 -22.42
N LYS A 124 25.17 21.45 -21.24
CA LYS A 124 24.95 20.47 -20.16
C LYS A 124 23.49 20.44 -19.68
N GLU A 125 22.87 21.61 -19.58
CA GLU A 125 21.47 21.74 -19.15
C GLU A 125 20.50 21.31 -20.25
N LEU A 126 20.85 21.56 -21.52
CA LEU A 126 20.11 21.13 -22.69
C LEU A 126 20.12 19.61 -22.83
N GLU A 127 21.27 18.95 -22.67
CA GLU A 127 21.37 17.48 -22.65
C GLU A 127 20.52 16.87 -21.53
N TRP A 128 20.53 17.48 -20.34
CA TRP A 128 19.67 17.02 -19.26
C TRP A 128 18.18 17.21 -19.59
N ALA A 129 17.79 18.32 -20.22
CA ALA A 129 16.43 18.52 -20.70
C ALA A 129 16.01 17.47 -21.76
N GLN A 130 16.90 17.15 -22.71
CA GLN A 130 16.69 16.10 -23.70
C GLN A 130 16.48 14.73 -23.03
N GLN A 131 17.33 14.39 -22.05
CA GLN A 131 17.20 13.14 -21.30
C GLN A 131 15.84 13.06 -20.57
N LEU A 132 15.38 14.14 -19.94
CA LEU A 132 14.08 14.16 -19.27
C LEU A 132 12.91 14.03 -20.25
N ILE A 133 13.05 14.55 -21.48
CA ILE A 133 12.05 14.36 -22.55
C ILE A 133 12.06 12.91 -23.04
N GLU A 134 13.24 12.30 -23.20
CA GLU A 134 13.41 10.90 -23.60
C GLU A 134 12.82 9.91 -22.58
N GLU A 135 13.04 10.20 -21.30
CA GLU A 135 12.46 9.47 -20.19
C GLU A 135 10.95 9.79 -19.99
N GLU A 136 10.34 10.63 -20.83
CA GLU A 136 8.92 10.98 -20.82
C GLU A 136 8.43 11.58 -19.49
N TYR A 137 9.21 12.48 -18.89
CA TYR A 137 8.79 13.14 -17.66
C TYR A 137 7.53 14.02 -17.87
N VAL A 138 6.62 13.86 -16.92
CA VAL A 138 5.32 14.53 -16.79
C VAL A 138 5.38 15.51 -15.62
N THR A 139 4.86 16.72 -15.85
CA THR A 139 4.79 17.81 -14.88
C THR A 139 3.47 17.80 -14.12
N GLU A 140 3.53 17.96 -12.80
CA GLU A 140 2.36 18.05 -11.93
C GLU A 140 2.10 19.50 -11.47
N TRP A 141 1.08 20.12 -12.06
CA TRP A 141 0.53 21.41 -11.62
C TRP A 141 -0.80 21.21 -10.90
N ILE A 142 -1.16 22.16 -10.03
CA ILE A 142 -2.33 22.07 -9.17
C ILE A 142 -3.05 23.42 -9.15
N LEU A 143 -4.36 23.40 -9.40
CA LEU A 143 -5.24 24.57 -9.29
C LEU A 143 -6.47 24.19 -8.46
N ASP A 144 -6.76 24.92 -7.38
CA ASP A 144 -7.89 24.65 -6.47
C ASP A 144 -7.98 23.18 -5.98
N ASN A 145 -6.82 22.59 -5.67
CA ASN A 145 -6.60 21.17 -5.33
C ASN A 145 -6.84 20.16 -6.47
N LEU A 146 -7.14 20.60 -7.70
CA LEU A 146 -7.24 19.73 -8.87
C LEU A 146 -5.89 19.63 -9.58
N PRO A 147 -5.49 18.43 -10.05
CA PRO A 147 -4.30 18.31 -10.88
C PRO A 147 -4.57 18.90 -12.27
N GLY A 148 -3.57 19.57 -12.86
CA GLY A 148 -3.62 19.97 -14.26
C GLY A 148 -3.53 18.75 -15.13
N ALA A 149 -4.58 18.47 -15.92
CA ALA A 149 -4.64 17.28 -16.75
C ALA A 149 -4.50 17.59 -18.24
N THR A 150 -3.80 16.72 -18.96
CA THR A 150 -3.97 16.63 -20.42
C THR A 150 -5.24 15.85 -20.71
N SER A 151 -6.11 16.43 -21.52
CA SER A 151 -7.28 15.71 -21.98
C SER A 151 -7.05 15.14 -23.37
N PHE A 152 -7.56 13.94 -23.59
CA PHE A 152 -7.52 13.28 -24.87
C PHE A 152 -8.93 12.93 -25.31
N VAL A 153 -9.15 12.90 -26.61
CA VAL A 153 -10.44 12.56 -27.20
C VAL A 153 -10.25 11.28 -27.99
N THR A 154 -11.15 10.31 -27.81
CA THR A 154 -11.12 9.06 -28.59
C THR A 154 -11.25 9.36 -30.09
N VAL A 155 -10.76 8.45 -30.93
CA VAL A 155 -10.84 8.61 -32.41
C VAL A 155 -12.29 8.83 -32.86
N ASP A 156 -13.24 8.15 -32.20
CA ASP A 156 -14.68 8.26 -32.45
C ASP A 156 -15.29 9.58 -31.95
N ARG A 157 -14.52 10.43 -31.25
CA ARG A 157 -14.95 11.67 -30.58
C ARG A 157 -16.10 11.52 -29.59
N THR A 158 -16.37 10.29 -29.17
CA THR A 158 -17.46 9.95 -28.25
C THR A 158 -17.10 10.16 -26.79
N ARG A 159 -15.81 10.05 -26.45
CA ARG A 159 -15.33 10.11 -25.06
C ARG A 159 -14.09 10.98 -24.95
N LYS A 160 -14.05 11.78 -23.87
CA LYS A 160 -12.89 12.58 -23.46
C LYS A 160 -12.32 11.97 -22.17
N TYR A 161 -11.05 11.60 -22.18
CA TYR A 161 -10.34 11.06 -21.01
C TYR A 161 -9.30 12.06 -20.50
N TYR A 162 -9.07 12.10 -19.19
CA TYR A 162 -8.15 13.03 -18.54
C TYR A 162 -6.99 12.25 -17.93
N ALA A 163 -5.76 12.58 -18.32
CA ALA A 163 -4.56 12.10 -17.65
C ALA A 163 -3.97 13.22 -16.80
N SER A 164 -3.69 12.95 -15.53
CA SER A 164 -3.12 13.92 -14.62
C SER A 164 -1.66 14.25 -15.00
N GLY A 165 -1.36 15.54 -15.07
CA GLY A 165 -0.09 16.08 -15.54
C GLY A 165 0.00 16.22 -17.07
N PHE A 166 1.09 16.82 -17.54
CA PHE A 166 1.42 16.97 -18.95
C PHE A 166 2.91 16.72 -19.19
N LYS A 167 3.28 16.12 -20.33
CA LYS A 167 4.70 15.87 -20.68
C LYS A 167 5.47 17.18 -20.78
N MET A 168 6.78 17.18 -20.52
CA MET A 168 7.62 18.38 -20.67
C MET A 168 8.01 18.70 -22.12
N GLY A 169 7.92 17.71 -23.00
CA GLY A 169 8.26 17.84 -24.41
C GLY A 169 7.93 16.57 -25.16
N TYR A 170 8.37 16.53 -26.42
CA TYR A 170 8.26 15.35 -27.28
C TYR A 170 9.51 15.21 -28.14
N LYS A 171 9.72 14.01 -28.66
CA LYS A 171 10.75 13.76 -29.67
C LYS A 171 10.10 13.49 -31.01
N ASP A 172 10.73 13.96 -32.08
CA ASP A 172 10.32 13.70 -33.44
C ASP A 172 11.56 13.47 -34.31
N PHE A 173 11.38 12.79 -35.44
CA PHE A 173 12.45 12.57 -36.39
C PHE A 173 12.47 13.69 -37.42
N ASP A 174 13.61 14.33 -37.59
CA ASP A 174 13.76 15.26 -38.70
C ASP A 174 13.74 14.48 -40.02
N MET A 175 12.75 14.77 -40.89
CA MET A 175 12.59 14.09 -42.17
C MET A 175 13.78 14.33 -43.12
N ALA A 176 14.53 15.42 -42.94
CA ALA A 176 15.66 15.78 -43.80
C ALA A 176 16.95 15.05 -43.41
N THR A 177 17.24 14.94 -42.11
CA THR A 177 18.50 14.36 -41.61
C THR A 177 18.35 12.94 -41.06
N GLY A 178 17.12 12.49 -40.78
CA GLY A 178 16.84 11.22 -40.11
C GLY A 178 17.31 11.17 -38.65
N LYS A 179 17.72 12.32 -38.07
CA LYS A 179 18.18 12.41 -36.68
C LYS A 179 16.99 12.64 -35.74
N GLU A 180 17.08 12.07 -34.54
CA GLU A 180 16.13 12.33 -33.45
C GLU A 180 16.30 13.77 -32.94
N MET A 181 15.22 14.55 -32.97
CA MET A 181 15.17 15.91 -32.47
C MET A 181 14.22 16.00 -31.29
N TYR A 182 14.64 16.72 -30.26
CA TYR A 182 13.88 16.90 -29.02
C TYR A 182 13.27 18.31 -29.00
N TYR A 183 12.00 18.40 -28.63
CA TYR A 183 11.25 19.65 -28.57
C TYR A 183 10.70 19.87 -27.17
N VAL A 184 10.99 21.03 -26.58
CA VAL A 184 10.46 21.41 -25.27
C VAL A 184 9.13 22.14 -25.41
N TYR A 185 8.21 21.90 -24.50
CA TYR A 185 7.02 22.73 -24.37
C TYR A 185 7.33 23.99 -23.57
N ASN A 186 7.25 25.12 -24.25
CA ASN A 186 7.51 26.45 -23.69
C ASN A 186 6.26 27.34 -23.66
N HIS A 187 5.18 26.93 -24.34
CA HIS A 187 3.88 27.59 -24.25
C HIS A 187 2.85 26.69 -23.58
N HIS A 188 2.13 27.23 -22.59
CA HIS A 188 1.12 26.46 -21.83
C HIS A 188 -0.24 27.13 -21.92
N THR A 189 -1.19 26.49 -22.60
CA THR A 189 -2.58 26.95 -22.61
C THR A 189 -3.33 26.32 -21.45
N LEU A 190 -3.74 27.16 -20.49
CA LEU A 190 -4.47 26.78 -19.29
C LEU A 190 -5.98 26.93 -19.54
N VAL A 191 -6.71 25.85 -19.36
CA VAL A 191 -8.15 25.81 -19.58
C VAL A 191 -8.83 25.50 -18.25
N VAL A 192 -9.50 26.49 -17.67
CA VAL A 192 -10.17 26.39 -16.37
C VAL A 192 -11.67 26.23 -16.59
N ARG A 193 -12.21 25.07 -16.25
CA ARG A 193 -13.66 24.81 -16.27
C ARG A 193 -14.28 25.26 -14.96
N TRP A 194 -15.33 26.06 -15.04
CA TRP A 194 -16.01 26.60 -13.86
C TRP A 194 -17.53 26.50 -13.98
N ARG A 195 -18.21 26.66 -12.85
CA ARG A 195 -19.67 26.82 -12.80
C ARG A 195 -20.09 27.77 -11.69
N PRO A 196 -21.30 28.34 -11.72
CA PRO A 196 -21.85 29.07 -10.59
C PRO A 196 -21.89 28.21 -9.32
N ALA A 197 -21.48 28.78 -8.18
CA ALA A 197 -21.45 28.10 -6.90
C ALA A 197 -22.87 27.68 -6.46
N PRO A 198 -23.04 26.51 -5.82
CA PRO A 198 -24.37 26.11 -5.33
C PRO A 198 -24.82 26.99 -4.15
N GLY A 199 -26.13 27.28 -4.09
CA GLY A 199 -26.76 28.02 -2.98
C GLY A 199 -26.51 29.53 -2.99
N ARG A 200 -26.59 30.16 -1.81
CA ARG A 200 -26.46 31.64 -1.64
C ARG A 200 -25.14 32.21 -2.15
N ALA A 201 -24.09 31.39 -2.21
CA ALA A 201 -22.80 31.81 -2.76
C ALA A 201 -22.89 32.10 -4.26
N GLY A 202 -23.63 31.29 -5.03
CA GLY A 202 -23.86 31.51 -6.46
C GLY A 202 -24.78 32.69 -6.74
N GLU A 203 -25.81 32.89 -5.91
CA GLU A 203 -26.70 34.07 -5.98
C GLU A 203 -25.91 35.37 -5.82
N ASN A 204 -24.82 35.34 -5.05
CA ASN A 204 -23.89 36.45 -4.87
C ASN A 204 -22.79 36.52 -5.96
N GLY A 205 -22.94 35.79 -7.06
CA GLY A 205 -21.97 35.77 -8.17
C GLY A 205 -20.72 34.91 -7.92
N GLY A 206 -20.72 34.05 -6.88
CA GLY A 206 -19.61 33.14 -6.60
C GLY A 206 -19.50 32.03 -7.65
N LYS A 207 -18.28 31.72 -8.07
CA LYS A 207 -17.94 30.69 -9.05
C LYS A 207 -17.09 29.60 -8.41
N VAL A 208 -17.23 28.36 -8.87
CA VAL A 208 -16.44 27.22 -8.39
C VAL A 208 -15.75 26.53 -9.56
N ILE A 209 -14.51 26.08 -9.33
CA ILE A 209 -13.71 25.39 -10.34
C ILE A 209 -14.05 23.90 -10.30
N VAL A 210 -14.35 23.35 -11.48
CA VAL A 210 -14.75 21.94 -11.66
C VAL A 210 -13.76 21.14 -12.51
N GLY A 211 -12.88 21.80 -13.26
CA GLY A 211 -11.87 21.11 -14.07
C GLY A 211 -10.70 22.02 -14.41
N PHE A 212 -9.52 21.43 -14.57
CA PHE A 212 -8.30 22.12 -14.92
C PHE A 212 -7.54 21.31 -15.97
N GLU A 213 -7.45 21.87 -17.17
CA GLU A 213 -6.80 21.26 -18.33
C GLU A 213 -5.57 22.09 -18.73
N VAL A 214 -4.50 21.41 -19.14
CA VAL A 214 -3.27 22.05 -19.62
C VAL A 214 -2.93 21.49 -20.99
N TYR A 215 -2.85 22.37 -21.99
CA TYR A 215 -2.42 22.03 -23.34
C TYR A 215 -1.06 22.67 -23.63
N PRO A 216 0.04 21.90 -23.54
CA PRO A 216 1.36 22.42 -23.83
C PRO A 216 1.63 22.44 -25.35
N LYS A 217 2.35 23.47 -25.81
CA LYS A 217 2.83 23.62 -27.20
C LYS A 217 4.31 24.01 -27.21
N SER A 218 5.01 23.60 -28.26
CA SER A 218 6.39 24.03 -28.54
C SER A 218 6.33 25.13 -29.59
N ILE A 219 6.87 26.30 -29.26
CA ILE A 219 6.82 27.51 -30.07
C ILE A 219 8.24 28.04 -30.25
N GLN A 220 8.68 28.26 -31.49
CA GLN A 220 9.98 28.84 -31.81
C GLN A 220 10.23 30.19 -31.10
N ALA A 221 11.50 30.56 -30.95
CA ALA A 221 11.89 31.83 -30.35
C ALA A 221 11.66 33.05 -31.27
N GLY A 222 11.60 32.85 -32.59
CA GLY A 222 11.37 33.91 -33.57
C GLY A 222 9.93 34.45 -33.59
N HIS A 223 9.71 35.58 -34.28
CA HIS A 223 8.37 36.13 -34.56
C HIS A 223 7.54 36.50 -33.31
N ARG A 224 8.16 37.19 -32.35
CA ARG A 224 7.52 37.68 -31.12
C ARG A 224 7.33 39.19 -31.13
N ASN A 225 6.25 39.65 -30.48
CA ASN A 225 5.95 41.07 -30.26
C ASN A 225 6.89 41.68 -29.21
N GLU A 226 6.85 43.01 -29.06
CA GLU A 226 7.57 43.75 -28.01
C GLU A 226 7.24 43.26 -26.58
N THR A 227 6.06 42.65 -26.41
CA THR A 227 5.62 42.04 -25.15
C THR A 227 6.17 40.63 -24.91
N GLY A 228 6.97 40.08 -25.83
CA GLY A 228 7.53 38.73 -25.76
C GLY A 228 6.57 37.62 -26.18
N CYS A 229 5.33 37.94 -26.56
CA CYS A 229 4.33 37.00 -27.02
C CYS A 229 4.50 36.64 -28.51
N PRO A 230 4.29 35.38 -28.91
CA PRO A 230 4.23 35.00 -30.33
C PRO A 230 3.07 35.71 -31.03
N LEU A 231 3.25 36.03 -32.32
CA LEU A 231 2.25 36.74 -33.14
C LEU A 231 0.93 35.96 -33.30
N ASP A 232 0.99 34.62 -33.35
CA ASP A 232 -0.19 33.75 -33.42
C ASP A 232 0.02 32.46 -32.61
N VAL A 233 -0.60 32.37 -31.44
CA VAL A 233 -0.54 31.19 -30.55
C VAL A 233 -1.35 29.98 -31.09
N SER A 234 -2.37 30.26 -31.92
CA SER A 234 -3.34 29.26 -32.35
C SER A 234 -2.99 28.60 -33.68
N GLY A 235 -2.19 29.27 -34.52
CA GLY A 235 -1.74 28.76 -35.82
C GLY A 235 -0.70 27.63 -35.76
N GLU A 236 -0.36 27.11 -36.94
CA GLU A 236 0.75 26.17 -37.13
C GLU A 236 2.08 26.93 -37.00
N GLN A 237 2.81 26.69 -35.91
CA GLN A 237 4.11 27.27 -35.67
C GLN A 237 5.20 26.21 -35.74
N GLU A 238 6.40 26.61 -36.16
CA GLU A 238 7.56 25.76 -36.05
C GLU A 238 7.88 25.50 -34.57
N PRO A 239 8.11 24.24 -34.17
CA PRO A 239 8.47 23.92 -32.80
C PRO A 239 9.90 24.36 -32.49
N LEU A 240 10.23 24.48 -31.21
CA LEU A 240 11.56 24.90 -30.75
C LEU A 240 12.46 23.67 -30.55
N PRO A 241 13.38 23.34 -31.49
CA PRO A 241 14.30 22.23 -31.29
C PRO A 241 15.31 22.56 -30.19
N LEU A 242 15.49 21.66 -29.23
CA LEU A 242 16.56 21.72 -28.26
C LEU A 242 17.86 21.28 -28.92
N TYR A 243 18.50 22.18 -29.66
CA TYR A 243 19.79 21.91 -30.30
C TYR A 243 20.62 23.19 -30.39
N ILE A 244 21.86 23.12 -29.91
CA ILE A 244 22.83 24.19 -30.05
C ILE A 244 23.83 23.76 -31.14
N PRO A 245 23.89 24.45 -32.30
CA PRO A 245 24.84 24.09 -33.34
C PRO A 245 26.28 24.16 -32.82
N GLY A 246 27.12 23.24 -33.26
CA GLY A 246 28.55 23.28 -32.97
C GLY A 246 29.21 24.51 -33.60
N ASN A 247 30.25 25.04 -32.96
CA ASN A 247 31.03 26.13 -33.55
C ASN A 247 31.93 25.58 -34.66
N HIS A 248 31.45 25.61 -35.90
CA HIS A 248 32.17 25.03 -37.04
C HIS A 248 33.16 26.00 -37.70
N THR A 249 33.37 27.20 -37.14
CA THR A 249 34.21 28.25 -37.76
C THR A 249 35.62 27.78 -38.09
N ASN A 250 36.31 27.11 -37.16
CA ASN A 250 37.65 26.58 -37.38
C ASN A 250 37.69 25.40 -38.37
N LEU A 251 36.64 24.56 -38.38
CA LEU A 251 36.54 23.42 -39.30
C LEU A 251 36.16 23.84 -40.72
N MET A 252 35.35 24.89 -40.86
CA MET A 252 35.03 25.51 -42.14
C MET A 252 36.27 26.15 -42.79
N GLU A 253 37.17 26.75 -42.00
CA GLU A 253 38.46 27.22 -42.50
C GLU A 253 39.40 26.07 -42.87
N GLN A 254 39.43 24.99 -42.08
CA GLN A 254 40.29 23.82 -42.32
C GLN A 254 39.86 23.00 -43.55
N TYR A 255 38.56 22.98 -43.87
CA TYR A 255 37.96 22.22 -44.96
C TYR A 255 37.26 23.12 -45.99
N ALA A 256 37.84 24.29 -46.28
CA ALA A 256 37.23 25.31 -47.16
C ALA A 256 36.85 24.80 -48.57
N ASP A 257 37.55 23.78 -49.08
CA ASP A 257 37.33 23.20 -50.42
C ASP A 257 36.52 21.89 -50.42
N SER A 258 36.05 21.43 -49.26
CA SER A 258 35.27 20.19 -49.12
C SER A 258 33.79 20.48 -48.94
N SER A 259 32.93 19.78 -49.68
CA SER A 259 31.48 19.79 -49.43
C SER A 259 31.07 19.07 -48.14
N TYR A 260 32.02 18.40 -47.49
CA TYR A 260 31.83 17.67 -46.23
C TYR A 260 32.76 18.23 -45.17
N ILE A 261 32.17 18.80 -44.12
CA ILE A 261 32.87 19.24 -42.91
C ILE A 261 32.65 18.15 -41.86
N PRO A 262 33.71 17.51 -41.33
CA PRO A 262 33.57 16.52 -40.26
C PRO A 262 32.88 17.12 -39.04
N GLU A 263 31.95 16.38 -38.41
CA GLU A 263 31.41 16.77 -37.10
C GLU A 263 32.55 16.73 -36.07
N SER A 264 32.97 17.89 -35.53
CA SER A 264 33.87 17.92 -34.37
C SER A 264 33.18 17.32 -33.15
N PRO A 265 33.91 16.63 -32.25
CA PRO A 265 33.38 16.38 -30.91
C PRO A 265 32.96 17.72 -30.29
N ILE A 266 31.68 17.81 -29.91
CA ILE A 266 31.11 19.03 -29.31
C ILE A 266 31.78 19.22 -27.95
N ASP A 267 32.49 20.34 -27.79
CA ASP A 267 33.02 20.73 -26.48
C ASP A 267 31.87 21.21 -25.60
N MET A 268 31.67 20.51 -24.48
CA MET A 268 30.61 20.76 -23.50
C MET A 268 30.80 22.05 -22.71
N GLU A 269 31.97 22.70 -22.82
CA GLU A 269 32.33 23.91 -22.07
C GLU A 269 32.61 25.12 -22.99
N ASP A 270 32.16 25.07 -24.24
CA ASP A 270 32.33 26.15 -25.24
C ASP A 270 31.57 27.45 -24.92
N GLY A 271 30.79 27.47 -23.84
CA GLY A 271 30.02 28.63 -23.40
C GLY A 271 28.82 28.96 -24.31
N ALA A 272 28.48 28.10 -25.27
CA ALA A 272 27.35 28.33 -26.14
C ALA A 272 26.03 28.19 -25.37
N THR A 273 25.13 29.16 -25.55
CA THR A 273 23.84 29.21 -24.86
C THR A 273 22.68 29.36 -25.84
N MET A 274 21.54 28.79 -25.48
CA MET A 274 20.27 28.96 -26.17
C MET A 274 19.25 29.61 -25.23
N THR A 275 18.37 30.45 -25.76
CA THR A 275 17.28 31.04 -24.97
C THR A 275 15.97 30.33 -25.26
N ILE A 276 15.30 29.87 -24.20
CA ILE A 276 13.97 29.25 -24.23
C ILE A 276 12.96 30.27 -23.68
N PRO A 277 12.16 30.90 -24.55
CA PRO A 277 11.14 31.86 -24.12
C PRO A 277 9.84 31.17 -23.70
N TYR A 278 9.40 31.41 -22.47
CA TYR A 278 8.18 30.83 -21.89
C TYR A 278 7.00 31.79 -21.93
N THR A 279 5.84 31.28 -22.33
CA THR A 279 4.58 32.02 -22.40
C THR A 279 3.41 31.15 -21.96
N TYR A 280 2.28 31.76 -21.64
CA TYR A 280 1.06 31.03 -21.29
C TYR A 280 -0.19 31.76 -21.75
N SER A 281 -1.29 31.01 -21.84
CA SER A 281 -2.63 31.52 -22.13
C SER A 281 -3.60 30.99 -21.08
N VAL A 282 -4.68 31.72 -20.81
CA VAL A 282 -5.70 31.32 -19.84
C VAL A 282 -7.07 31.48 -20.47
N TYR A 283 -7.87 30.41 -20.45
CA TYR A 283 -9.24 30.41 -20.96
C TYR A 283 -10.20 29.82 -19.93
N PHE A 284 -11.32 30.50 -19.69
CA PHE A 284 -12.37 30.06 -18.79
C PHE A 284 -13.58 29.51 -19.56
N PHE A 285 -13.98 28.29 -19.26
CA PHE A 285 -15.18 27.67 -19.85
C PHE A 285 -16.22 27.35 -18.78
N GLU A 286 -17.45 27.77 -19.00
CA GLU A 286 -18.57 27.41 -18.14
C GLU A 286 -19.02 25.97 -18.43
N GLU A 287 -19.12 25.14 -17.39
CA GLU A 287 -19.46 23.72 -17.47
C GLU A 287 -20.67 23.40 -16.57
N GLY A 288 -21.82 23.15 -17.19
CA GLY A 288 -23.07 22.87 -16.46
C GLY A 288 -23.21 21.42 -16.00
N ALA A 289 -22.53 20.47 -16.65
CA ALA A 289 -22.78 19.04 -16.46
C ALA A 289 -22.17 18.45 -15.17
N VAL A 290 -21.06 19.02 -14.69
CA VAL A 290 -20.26 18.44 -13.59
C VAL A 290 -20.49 19.20 -12.29
N GLU A 291 -21.07 18.55 -11.28
CA GLU A 291 -21.22 19.14 -9.94
C GLU A 291 -19.88 19.26 -9.21
N TRP A 292 -19.75 20.25 -8.33
CA TRP A 292 -18.50 20.46 -7.58
C TRP A 292 -18.09 19.25 -6.75
N SER A 293 -19.04 18.52 -6.16
CA SER A 293 -18.76 17.29 -5.40
C SER A 293 -18.15 16.18 -6.26
N ASN A 294 -18.51 16.14 -7.55
CA ASN A 294 -18.14 15.09 -8.49
C ASN A 294 -17.01 15.54 -9.43
N ARG A 295 -16.40 16.70 -9.17
CA ARG A 295 -15.35 17.28 -10.02
C ARG A 295 -14.12 16.39 -10.20
N TRP A 296 -13.87 15.51 -9.23
CA TRP A 296 -12.77 14.55 -9.29
C TRP A 296 -13.05 13.37 -10.22
N ASP A 297 -14.33 13.08 -10.54
CA ASP A 297 -14.70 11.96 -11.41
C ASP A 297 -14.13 12.12 -12.82
N LEU A 298 -13.90 13.36 -13.28
CA LEU A 298 -13.22 13.66 -14.55
C LEU A 298 -11.84 12.99 -14.63
N TYR A 299 -11.11 12.97 -13.51
CA TYR A 299 -9.74 12.45 -13.42
C TYR A 299 -9.71 10.95 -13.07
N PHE A 300 -10.86 10.33 -12.78
CA PHE A 300 -10.97 8.89 -12.44
C PHE A 300 -11.55 8.05 -13.58
N ASN A 301 -11.99 8.67 -14.67
CA ASN A 301 -12.86 8.04 -15.68
C ASN A 301 -12.23 6.91 -16.52
N ASP A 302 -10.91 6.68 -16.40
CA ASP A 302 -10.23 5.52 -17.02
C ASP A 302 -10.62 4.18 -16.34
N GLN A 303 -11.27 4.23 -15.16
CA GLN A 303 -11.64 3.04 -14.38
C GLN A 303 -13.07 2.52 -14.63
N ALA A 304 -13.87 3.19 -15.47
CA ALA A 304 -15.22 2.71 -15.78
C ALA A 304 -15.22 1.37 -16.53
N GLU A 305 -14.24 1.15 -17.43
CA GLU A 305 -14.05 -0.13 -18.11
C GLU A 305 -13.44 -1.21 -17.20
N SER A 306 -12.74 -0.82 -16.12
CA SER A 306 -12.16 -1.77 -15.16
C SER A 306 -13.16 -2.31 -14.12
N SER A 307 -14.30 -1.64 -13.91
CA SER A 307 -15.31 -2.04 -12.92
C SER A 307 -15.80 -3.49 -13.13
N PHE A 308 -16.01 -3.90 -14.39
CA PHE A 308 -16.36 -5.28 -14.72
C PHE A 308 -15.28 -6.28 -14.26
N THR A 309 -14.01 -5.94 -14.44
CA THR A 309 -12.90 -6.81 -14.03
C THR A 309 -12.74 -6.86 -12.50
N HIS A 310 -13.00 -5.76 -11.79
CA HIS A 310 -13.05 -5.78 -10.31
C HIS A 310 -14.17 -6.69 -9.79
N TRP A 311 -15.34 -6.68 -10.42
CA TRP A 311 -16.42 -7.61 -10.07
C TRP A 311 -16.03 -9.07 -10.35
N LEU A 312 -15.39 -9.34 -11.49
CA LEU A 312 -14.85 -10.67 -11.81
C LEU A 312 -13.86 -11.15 -10.73
N ALA A 313 -13.00 -10.26 -10.22
CA ALA A 313 -12.07 -10.58 -9.14
C ALA A 313 -12.79 -10.99 -7.84
N ILE A 314 -13.85 -10.28 -7.46
CA ILE A 314 -14.68 -10.61 -6.30
C ILE A 314 -15.34 -11.98 -6.48
N VAL A 315 -15.94 -12.24 -7.65
CA VAL A 315 -16.59 -13.53 -7.94
C VAL A 315 -15.58 -14.69 -7.88
N ASN A 316 -14.41 -14.54 -8.50
CA ASN A 316 -13.35 -15.54 -8.44
C ASN A 316 -12.92 -15.83 -6.99
N SER A 317 -12.73 -14.77 -6.20
CA SER A 317 -12.34 -14.86 -4.79
C SER A 317 -13.39 -15.60 -3.95
N LEU A 318 -14.68 -15.32 -4.18
CA LEU A 318 -15.79 -15.98 -3.50
C LEU A 318 -15.89 -17.47 -3.84
N ILE A 319 -15.64 -17.86 -5.10
CA ILE A 319 -15.64 -19.27 -5.51
C ILE A 319 -14.53 -20.04 -4.79
N ILE A 320 -13.30 -19.50 -4.79
CA ILE A 320 -12.15 -20.15 -4.13
C ILE A 320 -12.39 -20.26 -2.63
N SER A 321 -12.83 -19.16 -1.98
CA SER A 321 -13.16 -19.18 -0.54
C SER A 321 -14.30 -20.16 -0.25
N GLY A 322 -15.34 -20.22 -1.08
CA GLY A 322 -16.45 -21.15 -0.88
C GLY A 322 -16.02 -22.63 -0.91
N ILE A 323 -15.11 -23.00 -1.83
CA ILE A 323 -14.56 -24.36 -1.91
C ILE A 323 -13.73 -24.68 -0.65
N LEU A 324 -12.86 -23.75 -0.22
CA LEU A 324 -12.05 -23.92 0.98
C LEU A 324 -12.91 -23.98 2.26
N GLY A 325 -13.95 -23.15 2.32
CA GLY A 325 -14.94 -23.14 3.39
C GLY A 325 -15.68 -24.47 3.51
N ALA A 326 -16.06 -25.08 2.38
CA ALA A 326 -16.67 -26.42 2.38
C ALA A 326 -15.72 -27.48 2.96
N ILE A 327 -14.43 -27.44 2.63
CA ILE A 327 -13.42 -28.32 3.22
C ILE A 327 -13.28 -28.06 4.73
N CYS A 328 -13.24 -26.80 5.16
CA CYS A 328 -13.18 -26.44 6.57
C CYS A 328 -14.41 -26.93 7.35
N ILE A 329 -15.61 -26.85 6.77
CA ILE A 329 -16.84 -27.39 7.34
C ILE A 329 -16.76 -28.91 7.48
N VAL A 330 -16.21 -29.62 6.50
CA VAL A 330 -16.00 -31.07 6.59
C VAL A 330 -15.00 -31.41 7.69
N ILE A 331 -13.88 -30.69 7.79
CA ILE A 331 -12.90 -30.87 8.87
C ILE A 331 -13.58 -30.64 10.22
N TRP A 332 -14.31 -29.54 10.37
CA TRP A 332 -15.04 -29.21 11.59
C TRP A 332 -16.07 -30.30 11.94
N GLY A 333 -16.86 -30.73 10.95
CA GLY A 333 -17.83 -31.82 11.06
C GLY A 333 -17.18 -33.13 11.51
N ARG A 334 -16.05 -33.52 10.92
CA ARG A 334 -15.30 -34.72 11.35
C ARG A 334 -14.75 -34.60 12.77
N THR A 335 -14.23 -33.43 13.14
CA THR A 335 -13.70 -33.20 14.49
C THR A 335 -14.79 -33.18 15.58
N MET A 336 -16.02 -32.73 15.25
CA MET A 336 -17.14 -32.69 16.20
C MET A 336 -18.04 -33.94 16.19
N GLN A 337 -18.33 -34.53 15.03
CA GLN A 337 -19.25 -35.69 14.90
C GLN A 337 -18.60 -37.01 15.26
N GLY A 338 -17.26 -37.12 15.18
CA GLY A 338 -16.53 -38.27 15.73
C GLY A 338 -16.77 -38.49 17.23
N ASP A 339 -17.32 -37.50 17.93
CA ASP A 339 -17.70 -37.57 19.35
C ASP A 339 -19.14 -38.09 19.56
N VAL A 340 -20.06 -37.87 18.62
CA VAL A 340 -21.46 -38.37 18.73
C VAL A 340 -21.52 -39.88 18.55
N LYS A 341 -20.70 -40.43 17.63
CA LYS A 341 -20.63 -41.87 17.38
C LYS A 341 -19.99 -42.61 18.56
N GLY A 342 -18.90 -42.07 19.12
CA GLY A 342 -18.30 -42.60 20.36
C GLY A 342 -19.22 -42.51 21.58
N ARG A 343 -20.08 -41.49 21.66
CA ARG A 343 -21.11 -41.35 22.70
C ARG A 343 -22.23 -42.39 22.57
N GLY A 344 -22.59 -42.78 21.35
CA GLY A 344 -23.60 -43.82 21.10
C GLY A 344 -23.10 -45.21 21.50
N ASP A 345 -21.88 -45.56 21.09
CA ASP A 345 -21.29 -46.87 21.39
C ASP A 345 -20.89 -47.02 22.85
N GLY A 346 -20.33 -45.99 23.51
CA GLY A 346 -19.99 -46.05 24.93
C GLY A 346 -21.19 -46.22 25.86
N ILE A 347 -22.34 -45.62 25.53
CA ILE A 347 -23.60 -45.82 26.28
C ILE A 347 -24.18 -47.22 26.02
N LEU A 348 -24.04 -47.75 24.81
CA LEU A 348 -24.49 -49.09 24.43
C LEU A 348 -23.63 -50.18 25.08
N GLU A 349 -22.31 -49.98 25.15
CA GLU A 349 -21.33 -50.80 25.87
C GLU A 349 -21.59 -50.78 27.38
N GLU A 350 -21.77 -49.61 27.99
CA GLU A 350 -22.13 -49.51 29.41
C GLU A 350 -23.48 -50.19 29.72
N ALA A 351 -24.44 -50.11 28.80
CA ALA A 351 -25.70 -50.82 28.90
C ALA A 351 -25.52 -52.34 28.79
N ARG A 352 -24.70 -52.84 27.87
CA ARG A 352 -24.36 -54.26 27.73
C ARG A 352 -23.62 -54.81 28.96
N LEU A 353 -22.67 -54.06 29.51
CA LEU A 353 -21.93 -54.44 30.73
C LEU A 353 -22.83 -54.48 31.98
N LYS A 354 -23.83 -53.58 32.07
CA LYS A 354 -24.85 -53.60 33.14
C LYS A 354 -25.83 -54.75 32.98
N ILE A 355 -26.13 -55.18 31.75
CA ILE A 355 -26.97 -56.36 31.47
C ILE A 355 -26.20 -57.66 31.79
N GLY A 356 -24.94 -57.78 31.37
CA GLY A 356 -24.10 -58.96 31.64
C GLY A 356 -23.77 -59.17 33.13
N LYS A 357 -23.61 -58.10 33.91
CA LYS A 357 -23.47 -58.20 35.38
C LYS A 357 -24.75 -58.65 36.08
N ARG A 358 -25.93 -58.48 35.46
CA ARG A 358 -27.22 -58.88 36.02
C ARG A 358 -27.53 -60.36 35.76
N GLU A 359 -27.02 -60.92 34.66
CA GLU A 359 -27.12 -62.35 34.35
C GLU A 359 -26.13 -63.22 35.14
N LYS A 360 -24.89 -62.76 35.34
CA LYS A 360 -23.87 -63.53 36.09
C LYS A 360 -24.18 -63.73 37.59
N LYS A 361 -25.16 -63.02 38.15
CA LYS A 361 -25.55 -63.16 39.57
C LYS A 361 -26.65 -64.20 39.81
N LYS A 362 -27.19 -64.85 38.75
CA LYS A 362 -28.31 -65.81 38.84
C LYS A 362 -27.91 -67.27 38.64
N SER A 363 -26.66 -67.58 38.28
CA SER A 363 -26.20 -68.94 37.98
C SER A 363 -24.94 -69.29 38.76
N SER A 364 -25.06 -69.59 40.05
CA SER A 364 -24.10 -70.44 40.76
C SER A 364 -24.73 -71.11 41.98
N SER A 365 -25.46 -72.20 41.73
CA SER A 365 -25.77 -73.22 42.74
C SER A 365 -25.81 -74.57 42.02
N GLY A 366 -24.90 -75.49 42.37
CA GLY A 366 -24.96 -76.88 41.88
C GLY A 366 -23.62 -77.52 41.48
N LEU A 367 -22.93 -78.02 42.50
CA LEU A 367 -21.97 -79.14 42.62
C LEU A 367 -21.66 -80.11 41.44
N LEU A 368 -20.34 -80.41 41.34
CA LEU A 368 -19.59 -81.69 41.12
C LEU A 368 -19.38 -82.37 39.74
N GLU A 369 -18.08 -82.63 39.46
CA GLU A 369 -17.43 -83.76 38.73
C GLU A 369 -17.68 -83.88 37.20
N LYS A 370 -16.74 -84.25 36.30
CA LYS A 370 -15.47 -85.01 36.37
C LYS A 370 -14.75 -84.95 34.99
N ILE A 371 -13.43 -84.71 35.01
CA ILE A 371 -12.28 -85.39 34.34
C ILE A 371 -12.26 -85.69 32.80
N SER A 372 -11.11 -85.28 32.19
CA SER A 372 -10.37 -85.76 30.98
C SER A 372 -11.04 -85.61 29.60
N ASP A 373 -10.38 -85.18 28.52
CA ASP A 373 -9.06 -85.62 28.04
C ASP A 373 -8.48 -84.69 26.94
N THR A 374 -7.14 -84.69 26.82
CA THR A 374 -6.23 -84.44 25.66
C THR A 374 -6.34 -83.24 24.67
N GLY A 375 -5.23 -82.47 24.60
CA GLY A 375 -4.51 -82.12 23.35
C GLY A 375 -4.79 -80.75 22.69
N PRO A 376 -3.76 -79.98 22.25
CA PRO A 376 -3.85 -78.55 21.97
C PRO A 376 -4.31 -78.27 20.53
N ASP A 377 -5.08 -77.19 20.34
CA ASP A 377 -4.91 -76.18 19.28
C ASP A 377 -6.15 -75.26 19.19
N ASP A 378 -5.88 -74.00 18.86
CA ASP A 378 -6.79 -72.89 18.51
C ASP A 378 -7.43 -72.05 19.64
N ASP A 379 -6.58 -71.36 20.42
CA ASP A 379 -6.92 -70.04 20.94
C ASP A 379 -6.44 -68.96 19.95
N LEU A 380 -7.32 -68.61 19.01
CA LEU A 380 -7.28 -67.37 18.24
C LEU A 380 -7.49 -66.18 19.19
N SER A 381 -6.40 -65.70 19.80
CA SER A 381 -6.33 -64.33 20.32
C SER A 381 -5.88 -63.39 19.20
N SER A 382 -6.83 -62.83 18.45
CA SER A 382 -6.62 -61.59 17.71
C SER A 382 -7.53 -60.52 18.31
N ASP A 383 -7.00 -59.82 19.31
CA ASP A 383 -7.43 -58.50 19.79
C ASP A 383 -7.27 -57.44 18.66
N ASP A 384 -7.89 -57.68 17.51
CA ASP A 384 -7.88 -56.77 16.36
C ASP A 384 -9.29 -56.21 16.13
N GLU A 385 -9.68 -55.26 16.99
CA GLU A 385 -10.74 -54.27 16.74
C GLU A 385 -10.22 -52.88 17.19
N PRO A 386 -10.59 -51.80 16.50
CA PRO A 386 -9.74 -51.09 15.54
C PRO A 386 -8.94 -49.94 16.20
N LEU A 387 -7.62 -50.11 16.32
CA LEU A 387 -6.70 -49.01 16.66
C LEU A 387 -6.54 -47.98 15.52
N GLU A 388 -7.16 -48.19 14.35
CA GLU A 388 -7.08 -47.30 13.19
C GLU A 388 -7.97 -46.04 13.26
N GLU A 389 -8.93 -45.94 14.19
CA GLU A 389 -9.86 -44.78 14.24
C GLU A 389 -9.55 -43.68 15.27
N ILE A 390 -8.45 -43.77 16.05
CA ILE A 390 -7.96 -42.62 16.81
C ILE A 390 -7.19 -41.71 15.85
N THR A 391 -7.93 -40.82 15.17
CA THR A 391 -7.38 -39.78 14.29
C THR A 391 -6.10 -39.18 14.90
N GLY A 392 -4.96 -39.24 14.20
CA GLY A 392 -3.62 -38.97 14.74
C GLY A 392 -3.45 -37.63 15.48
N TRP A 393 -4.29 -36.64 15.18
CA TRP A 393 -4.33 -35.38 15.93
C TRP A 393 -4.78 -35.56 17.40
N LYS A 394 -5.73 -36.45 17.72
CA LYS A 394 -6.19 -36.70 19.10
C LYS A 394 -5.07 -37.19 20.01
N LEU A 395 -4.11 -37.93 19.44
CA LEU A 395 -2.96 -38.45 20.19
C LEU A 395 -2.00 -37.34 20.66
N LEU A 396 -2.08 -36.14 20.08
CA LEU A 396 -1.20 -35.02 20.41
C LEU A 396 -1.70 -34.16 21.59
N HIS A 397 -2.79 -34.54 22.27
CA HIS A 397 -3.40 -33.74 23.34
C HIS A 397 -2.38 -33.28 24.42
N GLY A 398 -1.37 -34.11 24.72
CA GLY A 398 -0.30 -33.82 25.68
C GLY A 398 0.92 -33.07 25.12
N GLU A 399 0.98 -32.75 23.82
CA GLU A 399 2.15 -32.10 23.20
C GLU A 399 1.83 -30.78 22.49
N VAL A 400 0.58 -30.60 22.04
CA VAL A 400 0.16 -29.48 21.18
C VAL A 400 0.47 -28.09 21.74
N PHE A 401 0.36 -27.90 23.05
CA PHE A 401 0.58 -26.59 23.70
C PHE A 401 2.00 -26.39 24.25
N ARG A 402 2.95 -27.21 23.81
CA ARG A 402 4.36 -27.03 24.16
C ARG A 402 4.85 -25.68 23.60
N PRO A 403 5.60 -24.87 24.39
CA PRO A 403 6.10 -23.59 23.91
C PRO A 403 6.98 -23.77 22.66
N PRO A 404 6.82 -22.91 21.64
CA PRO A 404 7.56 -23.05 20.41
C PRO A 404 9.06 -22.76 20.58
N PRO A 405 9.93 -23.39 19.75
CA PRO A 405 11.32 -22.98 19.66
C PRO A 405 11.37 -21.49 19.27
N TYR A 406 12.27 -20.71 19.86
CA TYR A 406 12.35 -19.25 19.62
C TYR A 406 11.03 -18.49 19.85
N GLY A 407 10.16 -18.94 20.78
CA GLY A 407 8.91 -18.24 21.11
C GLY A 407 9.09 -16.78 21.55
N GLY A 408 10.28 -16.42 22.04
CA GLY A 408 10.66 -15.04 22.33
C GLY A 408 10.73 -14.13 21.10
N LEU A 409 10.92 -14.65 19.88
CA LEU A 409 10.88 -13.89 18.61
C LEU A 409 9.49 -13.90 17.98
N LEU A 410 8.78 -15.03 18.08
CA LEU A 410 7.43 -15.16 17.55
C LEU A 410 6.46 -14.16 18.19
N ALA A 411 6.55 -13.96 19.51
CA ALA A 411 5.66 -13.04 20.22
C ALA A 411 5.81 -11.56 19.79
N PRO A 412 7.03 -11.01 19.60
CA PRO A 412 7.23 -9.70 18.97
C PRO A 412 6.72 -9.62 17.53
N LEU A 413 6.96 -10.63 16.69
CA LEU A 413 6.47 -10.66 15.31
C LEU A 413 4.94 -10.59 15.25
N ILE A 414 4.25 -11.38 16.08
CA ILE A 414 2.78 -11.35 16.22
C ILE A 414 2.32 -9.97 16.69
N GLY A 415 3.01 -9.38 17.68
CA GLY A 415 2.70 -8.03 18.15
C GLY A 415 2.81 -6.99 17.03
N SER A 416 3.89 -7.00 16.26
CA SER A 416 4.07 -6.10 15.12
C SER A 416 3.05 -6.38 14.01
N GLY A 417 2.67 -7.63 13.76
CA GLY A 417 1.62 -7.94 12.79
C GLY A 417 0.24 -7.46 13.21
N ILE A 418 -0.12 -7.54 14.50
CA ILE A 418 -1.37 -6.93 15.01
C ILE A 418 -1.36 -5.41 14.85
N GLN A 419 -0.20 -4.78 15.05
CA GLN A 419 -0.02 -3.36 14.78
C GLN A 419 -0.38 -3.03 13.33
N LEU A 420 0.14 -3.81 12.38
CA LEU A 420 -0.10 -3.63 10.95
C LEU A 420 -1.55 -3.92 10.56
N VAL A 421 -2.15 -5.00 11.10
CA VAL A 421 -3.57 -5.31 10.87
C VAL A 421 -4.47 -4.16 11.33
N PHE A 422 -4.18 -3.56 12.49
CA PHE A 422 -4.92 -2.39 12.97
C PHE A 422 -4.79 -1.19 12.02
N VAL A 423 -3.60 -0.94 11.49
CA VAL A 423 -3.37 0.13 10.50
C VAL A 423 -4.12 -0.14 9.21
N ILE A 424 -4.04 -1.35 8.67
CA ILE A 424 -4.72 -1.73 7.41
C ILE A 424 -6.23 -1.61 7.55
N VAL A 425 -6.81 -2.19 8.61
CA VAL A 425 -8.26 -2.12 8.87
C VAL A 425 -8.70 -0.68 9.14
N GLY A 426 -7.91 0.09 9.88
CA GLY A 426 -8.19 1.50 10.15
C GLY A 426 -8.18 2.36 8.89
N LEU A 427 -7.17 2.21 8.02
CA LEU A 427 -7.09 2.94 6.76
C LEU A 427 -8.22 2.55 5.81
N LEU A 428 -8.49 1.26 5.62
CA LEU A 428 -9.60 0.80 4.78
C LEU A 428 -10.95 1.30 5.32
N GLY A 429 -11.17 1.26 6.63
CA GLY A 429 -12.39 1.76 7.26
C GLY A 429 -12.59 3.25 7.04
N LEU A 430 -11.55 4.06 7.22
CA LEU A 430 -11.61 5.52 7.00
C LEU A 430 -11.74 5.88 5.51
N SER A 431 -11.12 5.11 4.61
CA SER A 431 -11.28 5.25 3.16
C SER A 431 -12.71 4.91 2.72
N CYS A 432 -13.30 3.81 3.22
CA CYS A 432 -14.69 3.44 2.92
C CYS A 432 -15.70 4.45 3.49
N ALA A 433 -15.38 5.11 4.61
CA ALA A 433 -16.18 6.20 5.16
C ALA A 433 -16.08 7.51 4.34
N GLY A 434 -15.21 7.57 3.32
CA GLY A 434 -15.02 8.74 2.47
C GLY A 434 -14.15 9.85 3.09
N ILE A 435 -13.57 9.62 4.28
CA ILE A 435 -12.73 10.61 4.98
C ILE A 435 -11.38 10.78 4.26
N LEU A 436 -10.80 9.68 3.77
CA LEU A 436 -9.55 9.67 3.01
C LEU A 436 -9.81 9.84 1.50
N ASN A 437 -10.48 10.94 1.13
CA ASN A 437 -10.73 11.29 -0.26
C ASN A 437 -9.41 11.77 -0.93
N PRO A 438 -9.15 11.45 -2.22
CA PRO A 438 -7.96 11.94 -2.95
C PRO A 438 -7.74 13.45 -2.92
N SER A 439 -8.81 14.23 -2.73
CA SER A 439 -8.75 15.67 -2.49
C SER A 439 -7.93 16.07 -1.26
N TRP A 440 -7.83 15.21 -0.24
CA TRP A 440 -6.91 15.38 0.87
C TRP A 440 -5.56 14.75 0.54
N ARG A 441 -4.75 15.53 -0.19
CA ARG A 441 -3.40 15.13 -0.62
C ARG A 441 -2.53 14.73 0.59
N GLY A 442 -1.89 13.57 0.49
CA GLY A 442 -1.05 13.03 1.56
C GLY A 442 -1.80 12.54 2.81
N GLY A 443 -3.14 12.63 2.85
CA GLY A 443 -3.94 12.20 4.00
C GLY A 443 -3.75 10.71 4.35
N PHE A 444 -3.73 9.84 3.34
CA PHE A 444 -3.55 8.40 3.51
C PHE A 444 -2.26 8.04 4.27
N TRP A 445 -1.12 8.62 3.86
CA TRP A 445 0.18 8.40 4.51
C TRP A 445 0.26 9.03 5.90
N SER A 446 -0.27 10.25 6.06
CA SER A 446 -0.29 10.95 7.35
C SER A 446 -1.10 10.20 8.41
N VAL A 447 -2.33 9.80 8.05
CA VAL A 447 -3.22 9.04 8.93
C VAL A 447 -2.66 7.64 9.19
N GLY A 448 -2.04 7.01 8.19
CA GLY A 448 -1.38 5.72 8.35
C GLY A 448 -0.25 5.76 9.37
N ALA A 449 0.62 6.79 9.33
CA ALA A 449 1.66 6.99 10.31
C ALA A 449 1.09 7.24 11.72
N GLY A 450 0.05 8.06 11.84
CA GLY A 450 -0.63 8.31 13.12
C GLY A 450 -1.27 7.05 13.72
N LEU A 451 -2.00 6.28 12.91
CA LEU A 451 -2.56 4.99 13.30
C LEU A 451 -1.48 3.99 13.70
N PHE A 452 -0.34 3.98 13.00
CA PHE A 452 0.78 3.10 13.32
C PHE A 452 1.35 3.40 14.71
N VAL A 453 1.55 4.67 15.06
CA VAL A 453 2.02 5.06 16.41
C VAL A 453 1.03 4.60 17.47
N PHE A 454 -0.25 4.92 17.29
CA PHE A 454 -1.30 4.54 18.24
C PHE A 454 -1.43 3.01 18.39
N ALA A 455 -1.32 2.28 17.28
CA ALA A 455 -1.35 0.82 17.24
C ALA A 455 -0.18 0.19 18.03
N GLY A 456 0.89 0.94 18.33
CA GLY A 456 2.00 0.48 19.17
C GLY A 456 1.55 -0.02 20.55
N GLY A 457 0.53 0.59 21.15
CA GLY A 457 -0.04 0.12 22.42
C GLY A 457 -0.63 -1.30 22.31
N PHE A 458 -1.38 -1.57 21.24
CA PHE A 458 -1.93 -2.90 20.97
C PHE A 458 -0.83 -3.92 20.65
N SER A 459 0.19 -3.50 19.90
CA SER A 459 1.37 -4.31 19.61
C SER A 459 2.04 -4.84 20.88
N GLY A 460 2.33 -3.93 21.83
CA GLY A 460 2.92 -4.28 23.12
C GLY A 460 2.02 -5.21 23.94
N TYR A 461 0.72 -4.94 23.98
CA TYR A 461 -0.27 -5.73 24.70
C TYR A 461 -0.31 -7.19 24.23
N PHE A 462 -0.51 -7.42 22.93
CA PHE A 462 -0.61 -8.76 22.38
C PHE A 462 0.73 -9.49 22.43
N SER A 463 1.83 -8.81 22.12
CA SER A 463 3.17 -9.40 22.22
C SER A 463 3.47 -9.91 23.62
N ALA A 464 3.24 -9.09 24.66
CA ALA A 464 3.51 -9.47 26.04
C ALA A 464 2.61 -10.61 26.52
N ARG A 465 1.34 -10.61 26.09
CA ARG A 465 0.39 -11.65 26.44
C ARG A 465 0.76 -13.00 25.82
N VAL A 466 1.13 -13.02 24.54
CA VAL A 466 1.62 -14.23 23.85
C VAL A 466 2.95 -14.70 24.47
N TYR A 467 3.86 -13.78 24.78
CA TYR A 467 5.13 -14.12 25.43
C TYR A 467 4.91 -14.77 26.81
N LYS A 468 3.95 -14.26 27.59
CA LYS A 468 3.52 -14.85 28.86
C LYS A 468 2.92 -16.24 28.67
N THR A 469 2.16 -16.48 27.59
CA THR A 469 1.60 -17.82 27.29
C THR A 469 2.67 -18.86 26.97
N PHE A 470 3.82 -18.44 26.46
CA PHE A 470 4.97 -19.33 26.23
C PHE A 470 5.82 -19.57 27.49
N GLY A 471 5.43 -19.02 28.66
CA GLY A 471 6.19 -19.13 29.90
C GLY A 471 7.36 -18.14 30.03
N GLY A 472 7.38 -17.08 29.20
CA GLY A 472 8.42 -16.05 29.25
C GLY A 472 8.35 -15.18 30.51
N GLN A 473 9.48 -15.02 31.20
CA GLN A 473 9.59 -14.22 32.44
C GLN A 473 10.07 -12.79 32.17
N ASN A 474 10.97 -12.62 31.20
CA ASN A 474 11.67 -11.34 30.96
C ASN A 474 10.86 -10.41 30.03
N TRP A 475 9.73 -9.89 30.53
CA TRP A 475 8.82 -9.06 29.74
C TRP A 475 9.50 -7.81 29.14
N ARG A 476 10.40 -7.14 29.88
CA ARG A 476 11.12 -5.94 29.41
C ARG A 476 11.93 -6.19 28.14
N LYS A 477 12.61 -7.35 28.06
CA LYS A 477 13.39 -7.73 26.88
C LYS A 477 12.47 -7.98 25.68
N ASN A 478 11.33 -8.64 25.91
CA ASN A 478 10.31 -8.84 24.89
C ASN A 478 9.76 -7.50 24.38
N THR A 479 9.41 -6.57 25.29
CA THR A 479 8.95 -5.22 24.95
C THR A 479 9.94 -4.47 24.07
N MET A 480 11.23 -4.46 24.44
CA MET A 480 12.27 -3.79 23.65
C MET A 480 12.41 -4.42 22.26
N MET A 481 12.32 -5.74 22.16
CA MET A 481 12.36 -6.41 20.88
C MET A 481 11.15 -6.07 20.00
N THR A 482 9.93 -6.00 20.58
CA THR A 482 8.72 -5.58 19.85
C THR A 482 8.77 -4.13 19.39
N ALA A 483 9.30 -3.22 20.22
CA ALA A 483 9.39 -1.80 19.90
C ALA A 483 10.46 -1.48 18.85
N LEU A 484 11.54 -2.28 18.79
CA LEU A 484 12.71 -1.98 17.96
C LEU A 484 12.80 -2.81 16.68
N LEU A 485 12.33 -4.06 16.67
CA LEU A 485 12.58 -4.98 15.56
C LEU A 485 11.96 -4.47 14.26
N PHE A 486 10.63 -4.38 14.19
CA PHE A 486 9.96 -4.00 12.95
C PHE A 486 10.12 -2.51 12.61
N PRO A 487 9.84 -1.55 13.52
CA PRO A 487 10.03 -0.13 13.21
C PRO A 487 11.50 0.23 12.94
N GLY A 488 12.46 -0.39 13.63
CA GLY A 488 13.88 -0.15 13.41
C GLY A 488 14.37 -0.69 12.07
N LEU A 489 13.93 -1.89 11.67
CA LEU A 489 14.22 -2.42 10.33
C LEU A 489 13.61 -1.53 9.22
N LEU A 490 12.39 -1.03 9.42
CA LEU A 490 11.75 -0.13 8.47
C LEU A 490 12.50 1.21 8.37
N PHE A 491 12.83 1.82 9.51
CA PHE A 491 13.55 3.10 9.53
C PHE A 491 14.95 2.97 8.92
N THR A 492 15.69 1.91 9.25
CA THR A 492 17.03 1.68 8.69
C THR A 492 17.00 1.45 7.18
N LEU A 493 16.05 0.65 6.68
CA LEU A 493 15.87 0.45 5.24
C LEU A 493 15.52 1.76 4.53
N VAL A 494 14.53 2.51 5.04
CA VAL A 494 14.16 3.82 4.47
C VAL A 494 15.34 4.80 4.51
N PHE A 495 16.10 4.83 5.60
CA PHE A 495 17.27 5.69 5.72
C PHE A 495 18.35 5.35 4.68
N VAL A 496 18.66 4.06 4.48
CA VAL A 496 19.63 3.62 3.47
C VAL A 496 19.17 3.97 2.06
N LEU A 497 17.89 3.71 1.72
CA LEU A 497 17.35 4.12 0.42
C LEU A 497 17.39 5.63 0.23
N ASN A 498 17.14 6.39 1.29
CA ASN A 498 17.19 7.85 1.25
C ASN A 498 18.59 8.38 0.93
N LEU A 499 19.66 7.69 1.33
CA LEU A 499 21.04 8.07 0.95
C LEU A 499 21.24 8.01 -0.57
N PHE A 500 20.68 6.99 -1.24
CA PHE A 500 20.72 6.89 -2.70
C PHE A 500 19.89 7.98 -3.37
N CYS A 501 18.70 8.30 -2.82
CA CYS A 501 17.88 9.39 -3.33
C CYS A 501 18.57 10.76 -3.19
N TRP A 502 19.28 11.01 -2.07
CA TRP A 502 20.09 12.23 -1.90
C TRP A 502 21.27 12.29 -2.86
N ALA A 503 21.95 11.17 -3.10
CA ALA A 503 23.06 11.12 -4.06
C ALA A 503 22.64 11.52 -5.49
N GLN A 504 21.37 11.28 -5.84
CA GLN A 504 20.77 11.64 -7.13
C GLN A 504 20.01 12.98 -7.11
N ALA A 505 20.07 13.76 -6.03
CA ALA A 505 19.32 15.02 -5.85
C ALA A 505 17.81 14.90 -6.16
N SER A 506 17.21 13.73 -5.91
CA SER A 506 15.79 13.46 -6.20
C SER A 506 14.87 14.15 -5.18
N SER A 507 13.72 14.64 -5.64
CA SER A 507 12.67 15.21 -4.77
C SER A 507 12.00 14.17 -3.87
N THR A 508 12.10 12.88 -4.23
CA THR A 508 11.69 11.74 -3.38
C THR A 508 12.54 11.62 -2.12
N ALA A 509 13.70 12.27 -2.07
CA ALA A 509 14.55 12.24 -0.89
C ALA A 509 13.91 13.02 0.27
N LEU A 510 13.72 12.33 1.39
CA LEU A 510 13.24 12.91 2.63
C LEU A 510 14.28 13.87 3.19
N PRO A 511 13.89 15.10 3.58
CA PRO A 511 14.81 16.03 4.21
C PRO A 511 15.26 15.48 5.58
N PHE A 512 16.47 15.85 6.00
CA PHE A 512 17.04 15.36 7.26
C PHE A 512 16.13 15.66 8.48
N SER A 513 15.44 16.80 8.47
CA SER A 513 14.51 17.20 9.51
C SER A 513 13.33 16.23 9.68
N THR A 514 12.80 15.67 8.59
CA THR A 514 11.68 14.73 8.68
C THR A 514 12.13 13.36 9.15
N LEU A 515 13.33 12.92 8.75
CA LEU A 515 13.93 11.70 9.30
C LEU A 515 14.14 11.81 10.82
N LEU A 516 14.65 12.94 11.30
CA LEU A 516 14.79 13.20 12.73
C LEU A 516 13.42 13.22 13.43
N TRP A 517 12.42 13.85 12.83
CA TRP A 517 11.07 13.89 13.36
C TRP A 517 10.43 12.50 13.44
N LEU A 518 10.58 11.66 12.41
CA LEU A 518 10.12 10.27 12.41
C LEU A 518 10.81 9.44 13.49
N ALA A 519 12.13 9.62 13.67
CA ALA A 519 12.88 8.96 14.73
C ALA A 519 12.41 9.40 16.13
N CYS A 520 12.15 10.70 16.33
CA CYS A 520 11.56 11.22 17.57
C CYS A 520 10.17 10.64 17.84
N LEU A 521 9.31 10.59 16.83
CA LEU A 521 7.97 10.01 16.96
C LEU A 521 8.03 8.50 17.30
N TRP A 522 8.97 7.75 16.71
CA TRP A 522 9.22 6.35 17.06
C TRP A 522 9.76 6.17 18.49
N LEU A 523 10.81 6.88 18.87
CA LEU A 523 11.51 6.66 20.13
C LEU A 523 10.83 7.33 21.34
N LEU A 524 10.24 8.51 21.16
CA LEU A 524 9.66 9.30 22.26
C LEU A 524 8.16 9.02 22.48
N ILE A 525 7.43 8.59 21.45
CA ILE A 525 5.99 8.36 21.54
C ILE A 525 5.67 6.88 21.42
N GLN A 526 6.07 6.24 20.32
CA GLN A 526 5.69 4.84 20.05
C GLN A 526 6.32 3.86 21.05
N LEU A 527 7.62 3.99 21.36
CA LEU A 527 8.30 3.08 22.29
C LEU A 527 7.69 3.09 23.70
N PRO A 528 7.43 4.26 24.35
CA PRO A 528 6.70 4.29 25.62
C PRO A 528 5.30 3.69 25.52
N LEU A 529 4.58 3.91 24.41
CA LEU A 529 3.24 3.37 24.21
C LEU A 529 3.26 1.84 24.13
N VAL A 530 4.22 1.26 23.40
CA VAL A 530 4.46 -0.20 23.36
C VAL A 530 4.79 -0.72 24.75
N HIS A 531 5.59 0.01 25.52
CA HIS A 531 5.93 -0.37 26.89
C HIS A 531 4.72 -0.37 27.83
N LEU A 532 3.86 0.66 27.75
CA LEU A 532 2.59 0.71 28.50
C LEU A 532 1.65 -0.44 28.12
N GLY A 533 1.50 -0.70 26.81
CA GLY A 533 0.72 -1.82 26.31
C GLY A 533 1.25 -3.16 26.82
N SER A 534 2.58 -3.34 26.77
CA SER A 534 3.26 -4.55 27.23
C SER A 534 3.13 -4.76 28.75
N TYR A 535 3.26 -3.70 29.54
CA TYR A 535 3.00 -3.73 30.98
C TYR A 535 1.58 -4.20 31.29
N TRP A 536 0.58 -3.66 30.58
CA TRP A 536 -0.82 -4.05 30.74
C TRP A 536 -1.08 -5.51 30.31
N GLY A 537 -0.47 -5.94 29.20
CA GLY A 537 -0.57 -7.31 28.69
C GLY A 537 0.08 -8.33 29.61
N PHE A 538 1.19 -7.99 30.27
CA PHE A 538 1.92 -8.91 31.13
C PHE A 538 1.34 -9.01 32.55
N TYR A 539 1.09 -7.88 33.21
CA TYR A 539 0.66 -7.87 34.62
C TYR A 539 -0.84 -7.97 34.79
N ARG A 540 -1.61 -7.23 34.00
CA ARG A 540 -3.07 -7.11 34.21
C ARG A 540 -3.89 -8.15 33.47
N SER A 541 -3.34 -8.72 32.38
CA SER A 541 -4.01 -9.77 31.62
C SER A 541 -3.53 -11.16 32.03
N SER A 542 -4.47 -12.11 32.10
CA SER A 542 -4.15 -13.53 32.23
C SER A 542 -3.52 -14.05 30.94
N SER A 543 -2.60 -14.99 31.09
CA SER A 543 -2.16 -15.85 30.00
C SER A 543 -3.36 -16.57 29.41
N TRP A 544 -3.35 -16.82 28.10
CA TRP A 544 -4.30 -17.74 27.51
C TRP A 544 -4.17 -19.13 28.16
N GLU A 545 -5.29 -19.62 28.67
CA GLU A 545 -5.37 -20.91 29.32
C GLU A 545 -5.49 -22.01 28.27
N HIS A 546 -4.53 -22.93 28.31
CA HIS A 546 -4.51 -24.12 27.45
C HIS A 546 -5.43 -25.20 28.04
N PRO A 547 -6.27 -25.86 27.21
CA PRO A 547 -7.22 -26.85 27.67
C PRO A 547 -6.55 -28.13 28.20
N THR A 548 -5.37 -28.47 27.70
CA THR A 548 -4.62 -29.67 28.10
C THR A 548 -3.24 -29.30 28.66
N LYS A 549 -2.78 -30.08 29.64
CA LYS A 549 -1.42 -29.97 30.17
C LYS A 549 -0.45 -30.70 29.26
N THR A 550 0.79 -30.22 29.21
CA THR A 550 1.85 -30.83 28.42
C THR A 550 2.56 -31.94 29.18
N ASN A 551 2.91 -33.02 28.48
CA ASN A 551 3.71 -34.11 29.02
C ASN A 551 5.17 -33.67 29.23
N ALA A 552 5.85 -34.30 30.20
CA ALA A 552 7.23 -33.97 30.51
C ALA A 552 8.21 -34.33 29.37
N ILE A 553 7.97 -35.47 28.71
CA ILE A 553 8.85 -36.00 27.65
C ILE A 553 8.16 -35.81 26.29
N PRO A 554 8.81 -35.15 25.31
CA PRO A 554 8.24 -34.95 24.00
C PRO A 554 8.14 -36.27 23.22
N ARG A 555 6.98 -36.52 22.61
CA ARG A 555 6.79 -37.65 21.69
C ARG A 555 7.66 -37.49 20.43
N GLN A 556 8.21 -38.59 19.93
CA GLN A 556 8.92 -38.62 18.64
C GLN A 556 7.94 -38.44 17.48
N ILE A 557 8.30 -37.58 16.52
CA ILE A 557 7.49 -37.31 15.33
C ILE A 557 7.76 -38.41 14.30
N PRO A 558 6.73 -39.06 13.74
CA PRO A 558 6.92 -40.09 12.72
C PRO A 558 7.54 -39.51 11.44
N ALA A 559 8.17 -40.37 10.63
CA ALA A 559 8.74 -39.96 9.36
C ALA A 559 7.64 -39.44 8.42
N GLN A 560 7.73 -38.16 8.03
CA GLN A 560 6.76 -37.51 7.17
C GLN A 560 7.18 -37.61 5.69
N ALA A 561 6.19 -37.60 4.78
CA ALA A 561 6.42 -37.51 3.35
C ALA A 561 7.22 -36.24 2.98
N TRP A 562 7.94 -36.26 1.85
CA TRP A 562 8.89 -35.20 1.48
C TRP A 562 8.30 -33.78 1.48
N TYR A 563 7.03 -33.63 1.05
CA TYR A 563 6.33 -32.34 0.98
C TYR A 563 5.86 -31.83 2.35
N MET A 564 5.72 -32.72 3.35
CA MET A 564 5.41 -32.38 4.74
C MET A 564 6.65 -32.24 5.62
N LYS A 565 7.73 -32.94 5.26
CA LYS A 565 9.01 -32.94 5.99
C LYS A 565 9.61 -31.53 6.10
N GLN A 566 9.39 -30.70 5.10
CA GLN A 566 9.92 -29.33 5.06
C GLN A 566 8.77 -28.33 5.19
N GLN A 567 8.68 -27.68 6.35
CA GLN A 567 7.63 -26.69 6.69
C GLN A 567 7.49 -25.58 5.62
N VAL A 568 8.59 -25.25 4.95
CA VAL A 568 8.63 -24.27 3.86
C VAL A 568 7.85 -24.74 2.63
N THR A 569 7.97 -26.01 2.23
CA THR A 569 7.28 -26.54 1.04
C THR A 569 5.77 -26.51 1.22
N LEU A 570 5.29 -26.90 2.40
CA LEU A 570 3.87 -26.81 2.76
C LEU A 570 3.39 -25.34 2.77
N ALA A 571 4.18 -24.43 3.36
CA ALA A 571 3.84 -23.02 3.40
C ALA A 571 3.74 -22.41 2.00
N LEU A 572 4.71 -22.68 1.11
CA LEU A 572 4.70 -22.19 -0.27
C LEU A 572 3.52 -22.71 -1.08
N GLY A 573 3.18 -24.00 -0.94
CA GLY A 573 2.02 -24.59 -1.62
C GLY A 573 0.70 -23.98 -1.14
N ALA A 574 0.51 -23.84 0.16
CA ALA A 574 -0.69 -23.20 0.72
C ALA A 574 -0.78 -21.71 0.37
N GLY A 575 0.36 -21.00 0.33
CA GLY A 575 0.44 -19.60 -0.05
C GLY A 575 0.01 -19.31 -1.50
N LEU A 576 0.13 -20.29 -2.41
CA LEU A 576 -0.31 -20.15 -3.80
C LEU A 576 -1.82 -19.95 -3.91
N VAL A 577 -2.60 -20.59 -3.03
CA VAL A 577 -4.07 -20.46 -3.01
C VAL A 577 -4.48 -19.04 -2.64
N ALA A 578 -3.89 -18.47 -1.58
CA ALA A 578 -4.13 -17.08 -1.20
C ALA A 578 -3.63 -16.08 -2.25
N PHE A 579 -2.53 -16.40 -2.95
CA PHE A 579 -2.07 -15.59 -4.10
C PHE A 579 -3.06 -15.61 -5.26
N ALA A 580 -3.66 -16.77 -5.59
CA ALA A 580 -4.62 -16.88 -6.69
C ALA A 580 -5.89 -16.03 -6.47
N VAL A 581 -6.32 -15.89 -5.20
CA VAL A 581 -7.42 -14.99 -4.80
C VAL A 581 -7.05 -13.53 -5.03
N LEU A 582 -5.82 -13.15 -4.68
CA LEU A 582 -5.34 -11.78 -4.77
C LEU A 582 -4.88 -11.36 -6.19
N PHE A 583 -4.58 -12.32 -7.07
CA PHE A 583 -3.87 -12.09 -8.33
C PHE A 583 -4.50 -11.03 -9.23
N ILE A 584 -5.82 -11.07 -9.43
CA ILE A 584 -6.51 -10.14 -10.35
C ILE A 584 -6.41 -8.71 -9.82
N GLU A 585 -6.64 -8.50 -8.53
CA GLU A 585 -6.55 -7.17 -7.91
C GLU A 585 -5.12 -6.68 -7.80
N LEU A 586 -4.17 -7.60 -7.63
CA LEU A 586 -2.75 -7.27 -7.63
C LEU A 586 -2.33 -6.62 -8.95
N ILE A 587 -2.86 -7.08 -10.09
CA ILE A 587 -2.61 -6.46 -11.41
C ILE A 587 -3.05 -5.00 -11.40
N PHE A 588 -4.25 -4.70 -10.88
CA PHE A 588 -4.77 -3.33 -10.82
C PHE A 588 -3.98 -2.44 -9.86
N VAL A 589 -3.62 -2.97 -8.69
CA VAL A 589 -2.79 -2.27 -7.72
C VAL A 589 -1.41 -1.96 -8.31
N PHE A 590 -0.77 -2.92 -8.99
CA PHE A 590 0.53 -2.72 -9.64
C PHE A 590 0.44 -1.73 -10.81
N LYS A 591 -0.60 -1.82 -11.64
CA LYS A 591 -0.85 -0.85 -12.72
C LYS A 591 -0.97 0.57 -12.14
N SER A 592 -1.79 0.75 -11.11
CA SER A 592 -2.05 2.09 -10.52
C SER A 592 -0.84 2.64 -9.75
N LEU A 593 -0.04 1.79 -9.11
CA LEU A 593 1.11 2.24 -8.31
C LEU A 593 2.37 2.51 -9.14
N TYR A 594 2.63 1.67 -10.16
CA TYR A 594 3.90 1.69 -10.89
C TYR A 594 3.80 2.14 -12.34
N LEU A 595 2.69 1.83 -13.04
CA LEU A 595 2.51 2.17 -14.46
C LEU A 595 1.86 3.54 -14.62
N ASP A 596 0.71 3.74 -13.96
CA ASP A 596 -0.08 4.97 -14.05
C ASP A 596 0.13 5.80 -12.78
N LYS A 597 1.35 6.29 -12.54
CA LYS A 597 1.70 7.07 -11.32
C LYS A 597 0.80 8.29 -11.09
N SER A 598 0.09 8.72 -12.14
CA SER A 598 -0.84 9.83 -12.22
C SER A 598 -2.29 9.48 -11.85
N SER A 599 -2.68 8.20 -11.93
CA SER A 599 -4.05 7.73 -11.73
C SER A 599 -4.29 7.36 -10.27
N TYR A 600 -5.06 8.19 -9.57
CA TYR A 600 -5.41 7.91 -8.18
C TYR A 600 -6.32 6.67 -8.14
N TYR A 601 -5.87 5.59 -7.49
CA TYR A 601 -6.72 4.43 -7.24
C TYR A 601 -7.87 4.82 -6.31
N TYR A 602 -9.06 5.04 -6.87
CA TYR A 602 -10.25 5.52 -6.16
C TYR A 602 -11.16 4.38 -5.66
N VAL A 603 -10.83 3.13 -6.00
CA VAL A 603 -11.67 1.95 -5.76
C VAL A 603 -11.45 1.35 -4.36
N PHE A 604 -11.37 2.19 -3.31
CA PHE A 604 -11.14 1.74 -1.93
C PHE A 604 -12.23 0.80 -1.41
N GLY A 605 -13.47 0.94 -1.90
CA GLY A 605 -14.57 0.06 -1.56
C GLY A 605 -14.36 -1.39 -2.01
N PHE A 606 -13.87 -1.61 -3.23
CA PHE A 606 -13.57 -2.97 -3.69
C PHE A 606 -12.34 -3.53 -2.96
N LEU A 607 -11.31 -2.70 -2.77
CA LEU A 607 -10.12 -3.11 -2.02
C LEU A 607 -10.45 -3.58 -0.59
N SER A 608 -11.42 -2.98 0.08
CA SER A 608 -11.82 -3.42 1.43
C SER A 608 -12.55 -4.76 1.42
N ILE A 609 -13.44 -4.99 0.45
CA ILE A 609 -14.13 -6.27 0.26
C ILE A 609 -13.11 -7.38 -0.02
N ILE A 610 -12.18 -7.14 -0.94
CA ILE A 610 -11.13 -8.09 -1.29
C ILE A 610 -10.20 -8.34 -0.10
N SER A 611 -9.83 -7.32 0.68
CA SER A 611 -9.03 -7.50 1.90
C SER A 611 -9.74 -8.38 2.94
N ALA A 612 -11.07 -8.25 3.08
CA ALA A 612 -11.86 -9.10 3.95
C ALA A 612 -11.91 -10.56 3.44
N LEU A 613 -12.17 -10.77 2.15
CA LEU A 613 -12.17 -12.10 1.52
C LEU A 613 -10.79 -12.76 1.60
N LEU A 614 -9.72 -11.98 1.43
CA LEU A 614 -8.35 -12.45 1.61
C LEU A 614 -8.11 -12.92 3.05
N SER A 615 -8.58 -12.15 4.04
CA SER A 615 -8.44 -12.54 5.45
C SER A 615 -9.15 -13.86 5.76
N ILE A 616 -10.34 -14.08 5.16
CA ILE A 616 -11.11 -15.33 5.28
C ILE A 616 -10.36 -16.49 4.61
N THR A 617 -9.90 -16.34 3.38
CA THR A 617 -9.17 -17.39 2.65
C THR A 617 -7.86 -17.76 3.34
N ILE A 618 -7.15 -16.79 3.94
CA ILE A 618 -5.96 -17.05 4.76
C ILE A 618 -6.33 -17.83 6.02
N ALA A 619 -7.44 -17.49 6.68
CA ALA A 619 -7.93 -18.25 7.83
C ALA A 619 -8.26 -19.71 7.46
N GLU A 620 -8.98 -19.93 6.34
CA GLU A 620 -9.34 -21.26 5.86
C GLU A 620 -8.12 -22.10 5.47
N THR A 621 -7.19 -21.53 4.69
CA THR A 621 -5.96 -22.23 4.28
C THR A 621 -5.09 -22.62 5.47
N VAL A 622 -4.98 -21.75 6.48
CA VAL A 622 -4.21 -22.05 7.69
C VAL A 622 -4.90 -23.12 8.55
N ILE A 623 -6.24 -23.12 8.66
CA ILE A 623 -6.97 -24.19 9.35
C ILE A 623 -6.71 -25.53 8.69
N ILE A 624 -6.84 -25.60 7.36
CA ILE A 624 -6.60 -26.83 6.59
C ILE A 624 -5.15 -27.31 6.77
N ALA A 625 -4.17 -26.42 6.59
CA ALA A 625 -2.75 -26.77 6.71
C ALA A 625 -2.39 -27.22 8.14
N THR A 626 -2.92 -26.55 9.16
CA THR A 626 -2.71 -26.91 10.58
C THR A 626 -3.35 -28.26 10.87
N TYR A 627 -4.57 -28.51 10.40
CA TYR A 627 -5.25 -29.80 10.60
C TYR A 627 -4.50 -30.97 9.93
N ILE A 628 -4.03 -30.79 8.69
CA ILE A 628 -3.24 -31.81 7.99
C ILE A 628 -1.94 -32.11 8.76
N GLN A 629 -1.26 -31.07 9.28
CA GLN A 629 -0.05 -31.26 10.08
C GLN A 629 -0.31 -32.01 11.40
N LEU A 630 -1.41 -31.69 12.09
CA LEU A 630 -1.80 -32.39 13.32
C LEU A 630 -2.18 -33.85 13.05
N CYS A 631 -2.87 -34.12 11.93
CA CYS A 631 -3.16 -35.49 11.49
C CYS A 631 -1.88 -36.29 11.17
N ALA A 632 -0.81 -35.62 10.74
CA ALA A 632 0.52 -36.20 10.54
C ALA A 632 1.37 -36.28 11.83
N GLU A 633 0.72 -36.25 13.00
CA GLU A 633 1.31 -36.32 14.35
C GLU A 633 2.42 -35.28 14.63
N ASN A 634 2.41 -34.13 13.95
CA ASN A 634 3.42 -33.10 14.15
C ASN A 634 2.85 -31.90 14.91
N TYR A 635 3.31 -31.72 16.16
CA TYR A 635 2.87 -30.64 17.05
C TYR A 635 3.56 -29.28 16.81
N HIS A 636 4.48 -29.14 15.85
CA HIS A 636 5.18 -27.88 15.56
C HIS A 636 4.36 -26.91 14.70
N TRP A 637 3.11 -26.63 15.08
CA TRP A 637 2.17 -25.81 14.30
C TRP A 637 2.35 -24.29 14.52
N TRP A 638 3.01 -23.86 15.60
CA TRP A 638 3.14 -22.44 15.95
C TRP A 638 3.81 -21.58 14.87
N TRP A 639 5.02 -21.95 14.44
CA TRP A 639 5.73 -21.24 13.36
C TRP A 639 5.15 -21.56 11.99
N GLN A 640 4.69 -22.79 11.79
CA GLN A 640 4.13 -23.21 10.51
C GLN A 640 2.84 -22.43 10.18
N SER A 641 1.93 -22.25 11.14
CA SER A 641 0.73 -21.43 10.93
C SER A 641 1.05 -19.97 10.58
N PHE A 642 2.07 -19.39 11.20
CA PHE A 642 2.55 -18.06 10.87
C PHE A 642 3.14 -18.00 9.44
N PHE A 643 4.00 -18.96 9.06
CA PHE A 643 4.58 -19.00 7.72
C PHE A 643 3.56 -19.31 6.63
N VAL A 644 2.61 -20.22 6.85
CA VAL A 644 1.52 -20.51 5.90
C VAL A 644 0.69 -19.27 5.64
N GLY A 645 0.30 -18.54 6.70
CA GLY A 645 -0.46 -17.30 6.54
C GLY A 645 0.31 -16.22 5.78
N GLY A 646 1.63 -16.12 6.00
CA GLY A 646 2.50 -15.14 5.35
C GLY A 646 3.05 -15.55 3.97
N ALA A 647 2.91 -16.81 3.56
CA ALA A 647 3.60 -17.36 2.39
C ALA A 647 3.18 -16.75 1.05
N SER A 648 1.95 -16.21 0.96
CA SER A 648 1.49 -15.52 -0.25
C SER A 648 2.35 -14.29 -0.59
N GLY A 649 3.02 -13.67 0.39
CA GLY A 649 3.94 -12.56 0.12
C GLY A 649 5.17 -12.95 -0.71
N PHE A 650 5.61 -14.21 -0.64
CA PHE A 650 6.67 -14.71 -1.52
C PHE A 650 6.21 -14.74 -2.99
N TRP A 651 4.99 -15.22 -3.24
CA TRP A 651 4.42 -15.24 -4.60
C TRP A 651 4.17 -13.84 -5.15
N ILE A 652 3.76 -12.89 -4.31
CA ILE A 652 3.66 -11.47 -4.67
C ILE A 652 5.04 -10.92 -5.07
N PHE A 653 6.09 -11.26 -4.34
CA PHE A 653 7.45 -10.82 -4.68
C PHE A 653 7.92 -11.43 -6.02
N VAL A 654 7.69 -12.73 -6.25
CA VAL A 654 7.98 -13.38 -7.55
C VAL A 654 7.22 -12.69 -8.68
N TYR A 655 5.94 -12.36 -8.47
CA TYR A 655 5.15 -11.60 -9.42
C TYR A 655 5.74 -10.21 -9.67
N SER A 656 6.25 -9.52 -8.63
CA SER A 656 6.90 -8.21 -8.79
C SER A 656 8.16 -8.27 -9.67
N VAL A 657 8.94 -9.36 -9.57
CA VAL A 657 10.12 -9.60 -10.43
C VAL A 657 9.68 -9.85 -11.88
N TRP A 658 8.64 -10.66 -12.08
CA TRP A 658 8.10 -10.89 -13.42
C TRP A 658 7.52 -9.61 -14.03
N TYR A 659 6.80 -8.82 -13.24
CA TYR A 659 6.21 -7.55 -13.66
C TYR A 659 7.30 -6.53 -14.02
N TYR A 660 8.38 -6.46 -13.23
CA TYR A 660 9.56 -5.67 -13.55
C TYR A 660 10.16 -6.05 -14.92
N ALA A 661 10.36 -7.34 -15.18
CA ALA A 661 11.02 -7.80 -16.39
C ALA A 661 10.17 -7.69 -17.67
N THR A 662 8.84 -7.69 -17.55
CA THR A 662 7.92 -7.82 -18.71
C THR A 662 7.04 -6.61 -18.96
N ARG A 663 6.75 -5.79 -17.95
CA ARG A 663 5.80 -4.67 -18.03
C ARG A 663 6.42 -3.32 -17.73
N LEU A 664 7.44 -3.27 -16.87
CA LEU A 664 8.10 -2.03 -16.50
C LEU A 664 9.37 -1.81 -17.33
N HIS A 665 9.39 -0.72 -18.08
CA HIS A 665 10.59 -0.24 -18.76
C HIS A 665 11.33 0.74 -17.85
N ILE A 666 11.80 0.25 -16.69
CA ILE A 666 12.56 1.08 -15.75
C ILE A 666 14.03 1.06 -16.10
N ASP A 667 14.56 2.24 -16.40
CA ASP A 667 15.99 2.45 -16.65
C ASP A 667 16.70 2.98 -15.41
N GLY A 668 17.98 2.60 -15.26
CA GLY A 668 18.86 3.09 -14.19
C GLY A 668 18.86 2.27 -12.90
N PHE A 669 20.07 2.06 -12.36
CA PHE A 669 20.32 1.23 -11.18
C PHE A 669 19.55 1.68 -9.93
N VAL A 670 19.52 2.99 -9.64
CA VAL A 670 18.87 3.53 -8.44
C VAL A 670 17.35 3.30 -8.51
N SER A 671 16.74 3.48 -9.68
CA SER A 671 15.31 3.23 -9.88
C SER A 671 14.95 1.76 -9.68
N SER A 672 15.77 0.83 -10.20
CA SER A 672 15.60 -0.61 -9.96
C SER A 672 15.75 -0.96 -8.47
N LEU A 673 16.76 -0.39 -7.79
CA LEU A 673 17.01 -0.62 -6.37
C LEU A 673 15.81 -0.16 -5.52
N LEU A 674 15.27 1.03 -5.79
CA LEU A 674 14.08 1.55 -5.11
C LEU A 674 12.87 0.65 -5.34
N PHE A 675 12.62 0.23 -6.59
CA PHE A 675 11.52 -0.66 -6.92
C PHE A 675 11.56 -1.99 -6.15
N PHE A 676 12.71 -2.70 -6.19
CA PHE A 676 12.83 -3.98 -5.51
C PHE A 676 12.79 -3.85 -3.99
N SER A 677 13.39 -2.79 -3.44
CA SER A 677 13.41 -2.56 -1.99
C SER A 677 12.04 -2.18 -1.44
N TYR A 678 11.28 -1.31 -2.12
CA TYR A 678 9.91 -0.98 -1.72
C TYR A 678 8.97 -2.17 -1.92
N SER A 679 9.12 -2.95 -3.00
CA SER A 679 8.33 -4.17 -3.24
C SER A 679 8.62 -5.24 -2.18
N ALA A 680 9.88 -5.45 -1.81
CA ALA A 680 10.27 -6.36 -0.73
C ALA A 680 9.71 -5.92 0.63
N LEU A 681 9.77 -4.61 0.92
CA LEU A 681 9.19 -4.04 2.14
C LEU A 681 7.67 -4.25 2.18
N ALA A 682 6.96 -3.96 1.08
CA ALA A 682 5.52 -4.18 0.99
C ALA A 682 5.16 -5.67 1.20
N CYS A 683 5.93 -6.59 0.61
CA CYS A 683 5.74 -8.03 0.82
C CYS A 683 6.01 -8.43 2.28
N ALA A 684 7.03 -7.86 2.94
CA ALA A 684 7.33 -8.15 4.34
C ALA A 684 6.22 -7.65 5.29
N VAL A 685 5.72 -6.43 5.06
CA VAL A 685 4.57 -5.85 5.79
C VAL A 685 3.34 -6.74 5.63
N TYR A 686 3.04 -7.11 4.37
CA TYR A 686 1.94 -7.99 4.03
C TYR A 686 2.06 -9.35 4.72
N SER A 687 3.19 -10.04 4.58
CA SER A 687 3.46 -11.36 5.19
C SER A 687 3.38 -11.33 6.72
N LEU A 688 3.81 -10.24 7.36
CA LEU A 688 3.73 -10.09 8.81
C LEU A 688 2.29 -9.92 9.30
N ALA A 689 1.48 -9.15 8.57
CA ALA A 689 0.05 -8.97 8.87
C ALA A 689 -0.73 -10.28 8.65
N THR A 690 -0.58 -10.91 7.48
CA THR A 690 -1.28 -12.15 7.12
C THR A 690 -0.81 -13.36 7.91
N GLY A 691 0.50 -13.46 8.19
CA GLY A 691 1.05 -14.49 9.08
C GLY A 691 0.50 -14.38 10.50
N THR A 692 0.22 -13.16 10.97
CA THR A 692 -0.40 -12.96 12.28
C THR A 692 -1.87 -13.36 12.30
N ILE A 693 -2.64 -13.04 11.25
CA ILE A 693 -4.02 -13.55 11.08
C ILE A 693 -4.02 -15.08 11.07
N GLY A 694 -3.08 -15.69 10.33
CA GLY A 694 -2.89 -17.14 10.28
C GLY A 694 -2.62 -17.74 11.65
N PHE A 695 -1.63 -17.20 12.39
CA PHE A 695 -1.30 -17.66 13.74
C PHE A 695 -2.50 -17.57 14.70
N LEU A 696 -3.20 -16.43 14.74
CA LEU A 696 -4.35 -16.25 15.63
C LEU A 696 -5.49 -17.21 15.28
N THR A 697 -5.73 -17.45 14.00
CA THR A 697 -6.75 -18.41 13.52
C THR A 697 -6.37 -19.84 13.92
N ALA A 698 -5.12 -20.26 13.67
CA ALA A 698 -4.64 -21.57 14.09
C ALA A 698 -4.74 -21.74 15.61
N TYR A 699 -4.36 -20.71 16.38
CA TYR A 699 -4.47 -20.74 17.84
C TYR A 699 -5.92 -20.95 18.31
N MET A 700 -6.88 -20.22 17.74
CA MET A 700 -8.30 -20.38 18.05
C MET A 700 -8.82 -21.77 17.67
N PHE A 701 -8.45 -22.27 16.48
CA PHE A 701 -8.82 -23.60 16.01
C PHE A 701 -8.28 -24.71 16.93
N VAL A 702 -6.97 -24.70 17.19
CA VAL A 702 -6.30 -25.68 18.05
C VAL A 702 -6.88 -25.67 19.46
N ARG A 703 -7.07 -24.49 20.06
CA ARG A 703 -7.71 -24.38 21.38
C ARG A 703 -9.12 -24.95 21.39
N ARG A 704 -9.89 -24.75 20.31
CA ARG A 704 -11.25 -25.25 20.22
C ARG A 704 -11.32 -26.77 20.08
N ILE A 705 -10.48 -27.37 19.23
CA ILE A 705 -10.50 -28.83 19.00
C ILE A 705 -10.01 -29.60 20.24
N TYR A 706 -8.96 -29.13 20.93
CA TYR A 706 -8.45 -29.80 22.13
C TYR A 706 -9.23 -29.44 23.40
N GLY A 707 -9.95 -28.31 23.41
CA GLY A 707 -10.92 -27.99 24.47
C GLY A 707 -12.15 -28.90 24.46
N SER A 708 -12.48 -29.51 23.31
CA SER A 708 -13.53 -30.54 23.24
C SER A 708 -13.06 -31.94 23.58
N VAL A 709 -11.75 -32.21 23.57
CA VAL A 709 -11.22 -33.53 23.95
C VAL A 709 -11.25 -33.64 25.47
N LYS A 710 -12.20 -34.41 26.01
CA LYS A 710 -12.19 -34.80 27.42
C LYS A 710 -11.10 -35.85 27.61
N VAL A 711 -10.01 -35.46 28.26
CA VAL A 711 -8.98 -36.37 28.75
C VAL A 711 -9.26 -36.52 30.25
N ASP A 712 -10.00 -37.57 30.61
CA ASP A 712 -10.20 -37.98 32.00
C ASP A 712 -8.96 -38.74 32.52
#